data_AF-A0AAU2BKD0-F1
#
_entry.id   AF-A0AAU2BKD0-F1
#
_cell.length_a   1.000
_cell.length_b   1.000
_cell.length_c   1.000
_cell.angle_alpha   90.00
_cell.angle_beta   90.00
_cell.angle_gamma   90.00
#
_symmetry.space_group_name_H-M   'P 1'
#
loop_
_entity.id
_entity.type
_entity.pdbx_description
1 polymer ?
#
loop_
_entity_poly.entity_id
_entity_poly.type
_entity_poly.pdbx_seq_one_letter_code
_entity_poly.pdbx_strand_id
1 'polypeptide(L)'
;MSTHEPDRAAEDGSGAGSTAPRSLAEALRARDDASLGALLRARPDLLNPVPGDLTQLATRAGTRASVIRALEHLDRFTLQTAEALAVAPEPTTYGTLLALLAGDEGDDAGVDARTVSAALPHAVAALREQALLWGPDDRLRLVRTARELLAPAPQRPSPTGLGPTVAEATAGMSPGRVQEIVTAAGLPSTHDPVSAVASLTALFTERPRMSALLDEAPADAVEVLSRLVWGPPYGQVTAEPAAHLRWLLDRGLLLPTAPGTVVLPREAALHLRGGRAHRALEPVPPAVGPAATHRATVVNATAAGQAYTALATVEELLKDWDEGGPAVLRAGGLSVRDLKRTAAALDTTEPLAAFWVELAYAAGLIASDGEADEQYAATPAYDNWLEQPAAERWIRLVAAWLPATRTSGLVGGRDGAVTVAAAGRTLSALGPHLDRSAAPEVRRRVLALLSELPEGASPDPETLLARLRWERPLRGAAASSDEAGDPDDLRARIARWTLTEAELLGVTGRGALSEHGRTLLDGGGGAATSAEAAAVALLAPLLPEPLDHVLLQADLTAVAPGPLERPLAEALSVLADVESKGGATVYRFTPGSVRRALDSGRTASDLHDFLNTHSRTPVPQPLAYLIDDVARKHGHLRIGAASAYVRCDDDALLGEILADKRSAGLRLRRLAPTVLAAQADPAALLEGLRQMGFAPAAESAEGDVLITRAHALRTPPRSAPEPVPEGPPVPDGTLLTAAVRAIRAGDLATTTPRKHAPGEQSGALPRTSAADTLATMQAAVLTGEAVWIGYVNAEGSASQRVIAPIRVEGGFVTAYDHTADEVRTYPLHRVTGVAELEAEA
;
A
#
# COMPACT_ATOMS: atom_id res chain seq x y z
N MET A 1 56.10 -40.67 51.15
CA MET A 1 56.35 -39.22 51.30
C MET A 1 56.10 -38.54 49.97
N SER A 2 55.32 -37.48 50.02
CA SER A 2 55.07 -36.47 48.97
C SER A 2 54.11 -36.81 47.83
N THR A 3 52.82 -36.81 48.20
CA THR A 3 51.70 -36.00 47.66
C THR A 3 51.80 -35.36 46.27
N HIS A 4 50.82 -35.72 45.44
CA HIS A 4 50.37 -35.00 44.25
C HIS A 4 48.86 -34.79 44.39
N GLU A 5 48.41 -33.53 44.46
CA GLU A 5 47.00 -33.13 44.48
C GLU A 5 46.88 -31.84 43.67
N PRO A 6 46.09 -31.80 42.57
CA PRO A 6 45.73 -30.56 41.91
C PRO A 6 44.29 -30.15 42.27
N ASP A 7 44.18 -28.85 42.54
CA ASP A 7 43.04 -27.96 42.29
C ASP A 7 41.64 -28.35 42.77
N ARG A 8 41.27 -27.77 43.92
CA ARG A 8 39.88 -27.53 44.32
C ARG A 8 39.33 -26.34 43.55
N ALA A 9 38.55 -26.60 42.51
CA ALA A 9 37.58 -25.63 42.01
C ALA A 9 36.49 -25.43 43.08
N ALA A 10 36.30 -24.18 43.46
CA ALA A 10 35.31 -23.73 44.41
C ALA A 10 33.89 -23.90 43.85
N GLU A 11 33.05 -24.58 44.64
CA GLU A 11 31.62 -24.36 44.66
C GLU A 11 31.37 -22.90 45.06
N ASP A 12 30.73 -22.12 44.19
CA ASP A 12 29.93 -20.96 44.60
C ASP A 12 28.99 -20.54 43.45
N GLY A 13 27.68 -20.53 43.73
CA GLY A 13 26.76 -19.62 43.04
C GLY A 13 25.63 -20.17 42.15
N SER A 14 25.13 -21.41 42.33
CA SER A 14 23.81 -21.77 41.77
C SER A 14 22.70 -21.32 42.72
N GLY A 15 22.04 -20.19 42.44
CA GLY A 15 20.98 -19.71 43.34
C GLY A 15 20.41 -18.32 43.05
N ALA A 16 19.87 -18.09 41.86
CA ALA A 16 18.84 -17.07 41.64
C ALA A 16 17.77 -17.64 40.71
N GLY A 17 16.70 -18.18 41.30
CA GLY A 17 15.58 -18.75 40.54
C GLY A 17 14.95 -17.66 39.66
N SER A 18 15.07 -17.81 38.34
CA SER A 18 14.31 -17.02 37.37
C SER A 18 12.82 -17.37 37.56
N THR A 19 12.12 -16.55 38.33
CA THR A 19 10.67 -16.64 38.46
C THR A 19 10.04 -16.36 37.10
N ALA A 20 9.19 -17.29 36.62
CA ALA A 20 8.44 -17.10 35.38
C ALA A 20 7.72 -15.74 35.39
N PRO A 21 7.73 -14.99 34.27
CA PRO A 21 7.14 -13.66 34.22
C PRO A 21 5.65 -13.76 34.57
N ARG A 22 5.16 -12.81 35.35
CA ARG A 22 3.76 -12.72 35.83
C ARG A 22 2.90 -11.83 34.94
N SER A 23 3.52 -11.02 34.08
CA SER A 23 2.86 -10.13 33.14
C SER A 23 3.62 -10.02 31.82
N LEU A 24 2.95 -9.52 30.78
CA LEU A 24 3.59 -9.20 29.49
C LEU A 24 4.73 -8.18 29.67
N ALA A 25 4.58 -7.19 30.55
CA ALA A 25 5.62 -6.19 30.81
C ALA A 25 6.90 -6.83 31.39
N GLU A 26 6.76 -7.76 32.34
CA GLU A 26 7.91 -8.53 32.86
C GLU A 26 8.55 -9.41 31.78
N ALA A 27 7.74 -10.04 30.92
CA ALA A 27 8.24 -10.83 29.80
C ALA A 27 9.01 -9.97 28.77
N LEU A 28 8.57 -8.73 28.53
CA LEU A 28 9.27 -7.79 27.65
C LEU A 28 10.56 -7.26 28.29
N ARG A 29 10.61 -7.04 29.61
CA ARG A 29 11.83 -6.67 30.33
C ARG A 29 12.95 -7.68 30.17
N ALA A 30 12.62 -8.97 30.17
CA ALA A 30 13.56 -10.06 30.02
C ALA A 30 14.10 -10.25 28.59
N ARG A 31 13.54 -9.57 27.58
CA ARG A 31 14.06 -9.63 26.20
C ARG A 31 15.37 -8.86 26.08
N ASP A 32 16.17 -9.18 25.07
CA ASP A 32 17.28 -8.33 24.65
C ASP A 32 16.81 -7.19 23.74
N ASP A 33 17.70 -6.22 23.49
CA ASP A 33 17.39 -5.03 22.71
C ASP A 33 17.15 -5.35 21.23
N ALA A 34 17.79 -6.40 20.70
CA ALA A 34 17.56 -6.88 19.35
C ALA A 34 16.12 -7.40 19.18
N SER A 35 15.63 -8.17 20.15
CA SER A 35 14.26 -8.70 20.19
C SER A 35 13.22 -7.61 20.38
N LEU A 36 13.52 -6.56 21.16
CA LEU A 36 12.66 -5.38 21.26
C LEU A 36 12.64 -4.60 19.94
N GLY A 37 13.79 -4.44 19.28
CA GLY A 37 13.87 -3.85 17.94
C GLY A 37 13.09 -4.65 16.89
N ALA A 38 13.12 -5.99 16.97
CA ALA A 38 12.31 -6.87 16.11
C ALA A 38 10.81 -6.68 16.36
N LEU A 39 10.36 -6.62 17.61
CA LEU A 39 8.97 -6.30 17.97
C LEU A 39 8.51 -4.96 17.38
N LEU A 40 9.31 -3.90 17.53
CA LEU A 40 8.96 -2.55 17.04
C LEU A 40 8.99 -2.47 15.50
N ARG A 41 9.84 -3.28 14.84
CA ARG A 41 9.83 -3.43 13.37
C ARG A 41 8.59 -4.20 12.89
N ALA A 42 8.23 -5.26 13.58
CA ALA A 42 7.05 -6.07 13.26
C ALA A 42 5.73 -5.35 13.59
N ARG A 43 5.74 -4.45 14.58
CA ARG A 43 4.60 -3.64 15.00
C ARG A 43 4.94 -2.14 15.05
N PRO A 44 5.10 -1.48 13.88
CA PRO A 44 5.41 -0.05 13.80
C PRO A 44 4.36 0.87 14.45
N ASP A 45 3.13 0.38 14.63
CA ASP A 45 2.06 1.10 15.32
C ASP A 45 2.36 1.35 16.82
N LEU A 46 3.29 0.60 17.41
CA LEU A 46 3.73 0.81 18.80
C LEU A 46 4.59 2.06 18.99
N LEU A 47 5.15 2.63 17.91
CA LEU A 47 6.12 3.73 17.92
C LEU A 47 5.52 5.14 17.84
N ASN A 48 4.20 5.28 17.66
CA ASN A 48 3.57 6.60 17.46
C ASN A 48 2.55 6.93 18.56
N PRO A 49 2.91 7.78 19.56
CA PRO A 49 4.27 8.30 19.86
C PRO A 49 5.20 7.21 20.42
N VAL A 50 6.49 7.46 20.65
CA VAL A 50 7.38 6.44 21.24
C VAL A 50 6.95 6.14 22.68
N PRO A 51 6.85 4.86 23.14
CA PRO A 51 6.54 4.56 24.53
C PRO A 51 7.67 5.01 25.47
N GLY A 52 7.31 5.52 26.65
CA GLY A 52 8.26 5.94 27.68
C GLY A 52 8.87 4.78 28.47
N ASP A 53 8.18 3.65 28.61
CA ASP A 53 8.67 2.47 29.33
C ASP A 53 8.07 1.15 28.80
N LEU A 54 8.54 0.01 29.33
CA LEU A 54 8.10 -1.32 28.91
C LEU A 54 6.68 -1.68 29.37
N THR A 55 6.16 -1.02 30.41
CA THR A 55 4.76 -1.17 30.85
C THR A 55 3.81 -0.49 29.87
N GLN A 56 4.16 0.71 29.40
CA GLN A 56 3.41 1.42 28.38
C GLN A 56 3.48 0.68 27.04
N LEU A 57 4.65 0.15 26.67
CA LEU A 57 4.80 -0.72 25.48
C LEU A 57 3.87 -1.95 25.58
N ALA A 58 3.89 -2.67 26.70
CA ALA A 58 3.02 -3.83 26.94
C ALA A 58 1.53 -3.46 26.85
N THR A 59 1.14 -2.34 27.45
CA THR A 59 -0.23 -1.83 27.44
C THR A 59 -0.70 -1.54 26.01
N ARG A 60 0.13 -0.84 25.22
CA ARG A 60 -0.16 -0.53 23.81
C ARG A 60 -0.23 -1.78 22.95
N ALA A 61 0.71 -2.70 23.12
CA ALA A 61 0.73 -3.99 22.44
C ALA A 61 -0.53 -4.84 22.74
N GLY A 62 -1.15 -4.65 23.91
CA GLY A 62 -2.40 -5.29 24.30
C GLY A 62 -3.68 -4.60 23.82
N THR A 63 -3.60 -3.41 23.21
CA THR A 63 -4.80 -2.70 22.73
C THR A 63 -5.47 -3.43 21.57
N ARG A 64 -6.81 -3.33 21.48
CA ARG A 64 -7.58 -4.02 20.43
C ARG A 64 -7.13 -3.67 19.02
N ALA A 65 -6.91 -2.39 18.72
CA ALA A 65 -6.48 -1.95 17.39
C ALA A 65 -5.11 -2.52 17.00
N SER A 66 -4.17 -2.50 17.94
CA SER A 66 -2.81 -3.00 17.72
C SER A 66 -2.78 -4.53 17.59
N VAL A 67 -3.59 -5.25 18.38
CA VAL A 67 -3.73 -6.71 18.26
C VAL A 67 -4.38 -7.12 16.95
N ILE A 68 -5.43 -6.43 16.49
CA ILE A 68 -6.06 -6.72 15.17
C ILE A 68 -5.03 -6.60 14.06
N ARG A 69 -4.25 -5.50 14.04
CA ARG A 69 -3.16 -5.31 13.06
C ARG A 69 -2.13 -6.44 13.13
N ALA A 70 -1.69 -6.83 14.32
CA ALA A 70 -0.74 -7.93 14.47
C ALA A 70 -1.31 -9.27 13.95
N LEU A 71 -2.58 -9.59 14.26
CA LEU A 71 -3.26 -10.79 13.77
C LEU A 71 -3.35 -10.80 12.23
N GLU A 72 -3.62 -9.66 11.59
CA GLU A 72 -3.65 -9.52 10.12
C GLU A 72 -2.32 -9.81 9.43
N HIS A 73 -1.19 -9.72 10.16
CA HIS A 73 0.15 -9.98 9.65
C HIS A 73 0.65 -11.40 9.93
N LEU A 74 -0.13 -12.23 10.62
CA LEU A 74 0.22 -13.64 10.83
C LEU A 74 0.03 -14.42 9.54
N ASP A 75 0.93 -15.37 9.26
CA ASP A 75 0.66 -16.42 8.28
C ASP A 75 -0.45 -17.37 8.77
N ARG A 76 -0.93 -18.22 7.88
CA ARG A 76 -2.02 -19.17 8.12
C ARG A 76 -1.75 -20.09 9.30
N PHE A 77 -0.56 -20.67 9.41
CA PHE A 77 -0.27 -21.61 10.48
C PHE A 77 -0.09 -20.92 11.83
N THR A 78 0.55 -19.76 11.84
CA THR A 78 0.73 -18.93 13.02
C THR A 78 -0.62 -18.43 13.55
N LEU A 79 -1.55 -18.07 12.65
CA LEU A 79 -2.94 -17.76 13.00
C LEU A 79 -3.67 -18.99 13.57
N GLN A 80 -3.58 -20.15 12.90
CA GLN A 80 -4.17 -21.41 13.39
C GLN A 80 -3.64 -21.79 14.78
N THR A 81 -2.36 -21.53 15.04
CA THR A 81 -1.72 -21.72 16.35
C THR A 81 -2.29 -20.76 17.40
N ALA A 82 -2.49 -19.48 17.05
CA ALA A 82 -3.14 -18.51 17.94
C ALA A 82 -4.61 -18.86 18.23
N GLU A 83 -5.34 -19.36 17.24
CA GLU A 83 -6.72 -19.84 17.39
C GLU A 83 -6.79 -21.08 18.29
N ALA A 84 -5.85 -22.03 18.14
CA ALA A 84 -5.71 -23.18 19.04
C ALA A 84 -5.38 -22.74 20.49
N LEU A 85 -4.49 -21.78 20.66
CA LEU A 85 -4.19 -21.16 21.96
C LEU A 85 -5.41 -20.45 22.58
N ALA A 86 -6.30 -19.87 21.78
CA ALA A 86 -7.50 -19.20 22.26
C ALA A 86 -8.54 -20.19 22.82
N VAL A 87 -8.57 -21.42 22.32
CA VAL A 87 -9.48 -22.48 22.79
C VAL A 87 -8.87 -23.41 23.84
N ALA A 88 -7.54 -23.34 24.05
CA ALA A 88 -6.82 -24.12 25.05
C ALA A 88 -7.08 -23.63 26.50
N PRO A 89 -6.91 -24.50 27.52
CA PRO A 89 -6.85 -24.08 28.92
C PRO A 89 -5.79 -22.99 29.14
N GLU A 90 -5.96 -22.11 30.13
CA GLU A 90 -4.98 -21.06 30.43
C GLU A 90 -4.50 -21.10 31.88
N PRO A 91 -3.17 -21.13 32.13
CA PRO A 91 -2.09 -21.22 31.14
C PRO A 91 -2.08 -22.59 30.42
N THR A 92 -1.57 -22.64 29.18
CA THR A 92 -1.43 -23.89 28.43
C THR A 92 0.03 -24.35 28.38
N THR A 93 0.25 -25.64 28.16
CA THR A 93 1.59 -26.19 27.90
C THR A 93 1.83 -26.32 26.40
N TYR A 94 3.10 -26.31 25.99
CA TYR A 94 3.50 -26.60 24.61
C TYR A 94 2.96 -27.97 24.14
N GLY A 95 3.01 -28.99 25.00
CA GLY A 95 2.49 -30.32 24.68
C GLY A 95 0.98 -30.33 24.43
N THR A 96 0.20 -29.59 25.24
CA THR A 96 -1.24 -29.41 25.02
C THR A 96 -1.53 -28.67 23.71
N LEU A 97 -0.75 -27.64 23.39
CA LEU A 97 -0.88 -26.93 22.11
C LEU A 97 -0.56 -27.84 20.92
N LEU A 98 0.51 -28.63 21.00
CA LEU A 98 0.88 -29.58 19.96
C LEU A 98 -0.22 -30.63 19.75
N ALA A 99 -0.80 -31.17 20.83
CA ALA A 99 -1.92 -32.10 20.76
C ALA A 99 -3.17 -31.48 20.10
N LEU A 100 -3.47 -30.20 20.38
CA LEU A 100 -4.58 -29.50 19.74
C LEU A 100 -4.38 -29.29 18.23
N LEU A 101 -3.14 -29.27 17.75
CA LEU A 101 -2.83 -29.11 16.33
C LEU A 101 -2.68 -30.47 15.64
N ALA A 102 -1.79 -31.33 16.11
CA ALA A 102 -1.53 -32.63 15.48
C ALA A 102 -2.68 -33.64 15.67
N GLY A 103 -3.49 -33.46 16.73
CA GLY A 103 -4.37 -34.52 17.22
C GLY A 103 -3.58 -35.58 17.99
N ASP A 104 -4.23 -36.68 18.35
CA ASP A 104 -3.57 -37.79 19.04
C ASP A 104 -2.79 -38.70 18.08
N GLU A 105 -1.82 -39.42 18.64
CA GLU A 105 -1.03 -40.42 17.91
C GLU A 105 -1.93 -41.55 17.38
N GLY A 106 -1.99 -41.72 16.06
CA GLY A 106 -2.63 -42.87 15.41
C GLY A 106 -3.74 -42.60 14.40
N ASP A 107 -4.20 -41.34 14.24
CA ASP A 107 -5.26 -40.99 13.28
C ASP A 107 -4.69 -40.50 11.93
N ASP A 108 -4.69 -41.40 10.94
CA ASP A 108 -4.14 -41.28 9.57
C ASP A 108 -4.86 -40.24 8.66
N ALA A 109 -5.79 -39.45 9.21
CA ALA A 109 -6.72 -38.63 8.44
C ALA A 109 -6.31 -37.15 8.28
N GLY A 110 -5.06 -36.76 8.59
CA GLY A 110 -4.61 -35.35 8.58
C GLY A 110 -3.16 -35.13 8.14
N VAL A 111 -2.70 -33.87 8.18
CA VAL A 111 -1.29 -33.52 7.97
C VAL A 111 -0.41 -34.28 8.97
N ASP A 112 0.71 -34.84 8.51
CA ASP A 112 1.64 -35.61 9.36
C ASP A 112 2.03 -34.79 10.61
N ALA A 113 1.84 -35.40 11.79
CA ALA A 113 2.20 -34.84 13.08
C ALA A 113 3.67 -34.38 13.12
N ARG A 114 4.56 -35.02 12.35
CA ARG A 114 5.96 -34.59 12.20
C ARG A 114 6.08 -33.20 11.58
N THR A 115 5.28 -32.89 10.56
CA THR A 115 5.28 -31.58 9.90
C THR A 115 4.80 -30.50 10.85
N VAL A 116 3.74 -30.79 11.63
CA VAL A 116 3.24 -29.87 12.68
C VAL A 116 4.30 -29.64 13.74
N SER A 117 4.95 -30.72 14.22
CA SER A 117 6.01 -30.63 15.23
C SER A 117 7.25 -29.85 14.73
N ALA A 118 7.54 -29.90 13.43
CA ALA A 118 8.64 -29.13 12.83
C ALA A 118 8.29 -27.64 12.65
N ALA A 119 7.03 -27.32 12.32
CA ALA A 119 6.59 -25.94 12.07
C ALA A 119 6.23 -25.16 13.35
N LEU A 120 5.70 -25.84 14.38
CA LEU A 120 5.18 -25.20 15.60
C LEU A 120 6.19 -24.30 16.33
N PRO A 121 7.48 -24.65 16.47
CA PRO A 121 8.46 -23.76 17.09
C PRO A 121 8.54 -22.38 16.42
N HIS A 122 8.45 -22.32 15.09
CA HIS A 122 8.49 -21.06 14.34
C HIS A 122 7.22 -20.23 14.58
N ALA A 123 6.05 -20.85 14.56
CA ALA A 123 4.77 -20.18 14.86
C ALA A 123 4.74 -19.60 16.30
N VAL A 124 5.20 -20.38 17.30
CA VAL A 124 5.31 -19.91 18.69
C VAL A 124 6.31 -18.77 18.82
N ALA A 125 7.46 -18.85 18.12
CA ALA A 125 8.44 -17.78 18.09
C ALA A 125 7.88 -16.50 17.47
N ALA A 126 7.16 -16.58 16.34
CA ALA A 126 6.53 -15.44 15.70
C ALA A 126 5.48 -14.76 16.60
N LEU A 127 4.62 -15.55 17.28
CA LEU A 127 3.65 -15.01 18.24
C LEU A 127 4.33 -14.34 19.44
N ARG A 128 5.47 -14.89 19.90
CA ARG A 128 6.30 -14.25 20.92
C ARG A 128 6.89 -12.96 20.37
N GLU A 129 7.57 -12.98 19.23
CA GLU A 129 8.20 -11.80 18.62
C GLU A 129 7.23 -10.62 18.55
N GLN A 130 6.00 -10.84 18.09
CA GLN A 130 4.94 -9.82 17.99
C GLN A 130 4.25 -9.45 19.32
N ALA A 131 4.71 -9.99 20.45
CA ALA A 131 4.14 -9.81 21.78
C ALA A 131 2.65 -10.21 21.89
N LEU A 132 2.22 -11.19 21.09
CA LEU A 132 0.90 -11.81 21.18
C LEU A 132 0.88 -13.00 22.15
N LEU A 133 2.04 -13.63 22.38
CA LEU A 133 2.25 -14.76 23.27
C LEU A 133 3.38 -14.47 24.26
N TRP A 134 3.20 -14.85 25.52
CA TRP A 134 4.22 -14.72 26.56
C TRP A 134 4.19 -15.90 27.54
N GLY A 135 5.22 -15.99 28.38
CA GLY A 135 5.41 -17.10 29.31
C GLY A 135 6.30 -18.23 28.76
N PRO A 136 6.83 -19.09 29.65
CA PRO A 136 7.64 -20.25 29.30
C PRO A 136 6.80 -21.35 28.61
N ASP A 137 7.45 -22.35 28.03
CA ASP A 137 6.78 -23.42 27.26
C ASP A 137 5.84 -24.31 28.11
N ASP A 138 6.02 -24.36 29.43
CA ASP A 138 5.10 -25.01 30.36
C ASP A 138 3.90 -24.13 30.76
N ARG A 139 3.94 -22.82 30.47
CA ARG A 139 2.88 -21.86 30.81
C ARG A 139 2.72 -20.76 29.76
N LEU A 140 2.40 -21.17 28.55
CA LEU A 140 2.06 -20.30 27.43
C LEU A 140 0.77 -19.51 27.73
N ARG A 141 0.82 -18.20 27.50
CA ARG A 141 -0.30 -17.27 27.69
C ARG A 141 -0.48 -16.37 26.47
N LEU A 142 -1.60 -16.55 25.79
CA LEU A 142 -2.04 -15.64 24.73
C LEU A 142 -2.46 -14.31 25.38
N VAL A 143 -2.13 -13.17 24.79
CA VAL A 143 -2.59 -11.87 25.29
C VAL A 143 -4.12 -11.85 25.31
N ARG A 144 -4.70 -11.38 26.43
CA ARG A 144 -6.13 -11.38 26.70
C ARG A 144 -6.97 -10.88 25.52
N THR A 145 -6.59 -9.75 24.93
CA THR A 145 -7.31 -9.15 23.80
C THR A 145 -7.29 -10.05 22.56
N ALA A 146 -6.18 -10.74 22.28
CA ALA A 146 -6.10 -11.69 21.16
C ALA A 146 -6.99 -12.90 21.42
N ARG A 147 -7.00 -13.40 22.67
CA ARG A 147 -7.91 -14.47 23.09
C ARG A 147 -9.37 -14.06 22.93
N GLU A 148 -9.77 -12.87 23.39
CA GLU A 148 -11.14 -12.34 23.23
C GLU A 148 -11.56 -12.12 21.76
N LEU A 149 -10.60 -11.93 20.86
CA LEU A 149 -10.85 -11.79 19.42
C LEU A 149 -11.04 -13.14 18.72
N LEU A 150 -10.27 -14.16 19.12
CA LEU A 150 -10.20 -15.47 18.45
C LEU A 150 -11.05 -16.56 19.12
N ALA A 151 -11.33 -16.43 20.42
CA ALA A 151 -12.13 -17.39 21.16
C ALA A 151 -13.60 -17.38 20.69
N PRO A 152 -14.30 -18.54 20.77
CA PRO A 152 -15.71 -18.63 20.39
C PRO A 152 -16.58 -17.70 21.25
N ALA A 153 -17.54 -17.02 20.62
CA ALA A 153 -18.61 -16.33 21.32
C ALA A 153 -19.96 -16.60 20.66
N PRO A 154 -21.10 -16.49 21.38
CA PRO A 154 -22.42 -16.74 20.80
C PRO A 154 -22.75 -15.90 19.56
N GLN A 155 -22.19 -14.68 19.48
CA GLN A 155 -22.35 -13.77 18.34
C GLN A 155 -21.23 -13.87 17.29
N ARG A 156 -20.16 -14.64 17.57
CA ARG A 156 -19.00 -14.80 16.71
C ARG A 156 -18.58 -16.28 16.69
N PRO A 157 -19.02 -17.07 15.70
CA PRO A 157 -18.57 -18.45 15.57
C PRO A 157 -17.03 -18.46 15.48
N SER A 158 -16.39 -19.34 16.25
CA SER A 158 -14.92 -19.44 16.25
C SER A 158 -14.43 -19.89 14.87
N PRO A 159 -13.26 -19.41 14.41
CA PRO A 159 -12.60 -19.93 13.21
C PRO A 159 -12.36 -21.45 13.25
N THR A 160 -12.25 -22.02 14.46
CA THR A 160 -12.11 -23.47 14.70
C THR A 160 -13.45 -24.23 14.63
N GLY A 161 -14.59 -23.53 14.60
CA GLY A 161 -15.92 -24.11 14.74
C GLY A 161 -16.24 -24.69 16.14
N LEU A 162 -15.35 -24.53 17.13
CA LEU A 162 -15.59 -25.03 18.49
C LEU A 162 -16.61 -24.16 19.23
N GLY A 163 -17.40 -24.80 20.08
CA GLY A 163 -18.35 -24.16 20.99
C GLY A 163 -17.73 -23.65 22.30
N PRO A 164 -18.57 -23.14 23.22
CA PRO A 164 -18.18 -22.87 24.59
C PRO A 164 -17.73 -24.15 25.31
N THR A 165 -16.92 -24.01 26.34
CA THR A 165 -16.58 -25.10 27.27
C THR A 165 -17.83 -25.61 28.00
N VAL A 166 -17.78 -26.81 28.58
CA VAL A 166 -18.85 -27.32 29.45
C VAL A 166 -19.17 -26.32 30.57
N ALA A 167 -18.14 -25.70 31.18
CA ALA A 167 -18.32 -24.71 32.23
C ALA A 167 -19.05 -23.45 31.75
N GLU A 168 -18.72 -22.94 30.56
CA GLU A 168 -19.39 -21.79 29.95
C GLU A 168 -20.83 -22.13 29.51
N ALA A 169 -21.04 -23.31 28.94
CA ALA A 169 -22.36 -23.76 28.47
C ALA A 169 -23.33 -24.02 29.63
N THR A 170 -22.82 -24.49 30.78
CA THR A 170 -23.61 -24.71 32.00
C THR A 170 -23.75 -23.46 32.87
N ALA A 171 -23.12 -22.34 32.49
CA ALA A 171 -23.25 -21.08 33.20
C ALA A 171 -24.71 -20.60 33.18
N GLY A 172 -25.37 -20.60 34.33
CA GLY A 172 -26.79 -20.24 34.46
C GLY A 172 -27.76 -21.42 34.49
N MET A 173 -27.28 -22.67 34.34
CA MET A 173 -28.10 -23.86 34.62
C MET A 173 -28.35 -24.03 36.12
N SER A 174 -29.49 -24.61 36.49
CA SER A 174 -29.75 -24.93 37.89
C SER A 174 -28.83 -26.08 38.36
N PRO A 175 -28.33 -26.04 39.61
CA PRO A 175 -27.51 -27.13 40.14
C PRO A 175 -28.17 -28.51 40.04
N GLY A 176 -29.49 -28.57 40.23
CA GLY A 176 -30.28 -29.80 40.09
C GLY A 176 -30.20 -30.37 38.67
N ARG A 177 -30.30 -29.53 37.62
CA ARG A 177 -30.19 -29.99 36.24
C ARG A 177 -28.79 -30.51 35.91
N VAL A 178 -27.74 -29.83 36.39
CA VAL A 178 -26.36 -30.32 36.21
C VAL A 178 -26.19 -31.69 36.89
N GLN A 179 -26.78 -31.88 38.07
CA GLN A 179 -26.73 -33.15 38.78
C GLN A 179 -27.51 -34.27 38.07
N GLU A 180 -28.67 -33.98 37.46
CA GLU A 180 -29.37 -34.92 36.59
C GLU A 180 -28.46 -35.40 35.44
N ILE A 181 -27.75 -34.48 34.79
CA ILE A 181 -26.83 -34.79 33.69
C ILE A 181 -25.68 -35.68 34.17
N VAL A 182 -25.01 -35.32 35.27
CA VAL A 182 -23.93 -36.12 35.88
C VAL A 182 -24.40 -37.54 36.19
N THR A 183 -25.60 -37.67 36.75
CA THR A 183 -26.18 -38.98 37.11
C THR A 183 -26.51 -39.81 35.87
N ALA A 184 -27.12 -39.19 34.85
CA ALA A 184 -27.47 -39.85 33.60
C ALA A 184 -26.25 -40.22 32.73
N ALA A 185 -25.12 -39.51 32.91
CA ALA A 185 -23.83 -39.86 32.33
C ALA A 185 -23.07 -40.96 33.10
N GLY A 186 -23.65 -41.52 34.16
CA GLY A 186 -23.04 -42.61 34.95
C GLY A 186 -21.94 -42.17 35.92
N LEU A 187 -21.84 -40.88 36.21
CA LEU A 187 -20.85 -40.31 37.13
C LEU A 187 -21.40 -40.23 38.57
N PRO A 188 -20.52 -40.27 39.60
CA PRO A 188 -20.94 -40.15 41.00
C PRO A 188 -21.54 -38.77 41.28
N SER A 189 -22.66 -38.74 42.02
CA SER A 189 -23.33 -37.49 42.38
C SER A 189 -22.55 -36.67 43.41
N THR A 190 -22.57 -35.34 43.26
CA THR A 190 -21.95 -34.40 44.21
C THR A 190 -22.90 -33.26 44.58
N HIS A 191 -22.72 -32.69 45.76
CA HIS A 191 -23.54 -31.57 46.24
C HIS A 191 -22.98 -30.21 45.81
N ASP A 192 -21.76 -30.18 45.27
CA ASP A 192 -21.09 -28.99 44.78
C ASP A 192 -21.21 -28.89 43.25
N PRO A 193 -21.90 -27.86 42.70
CA PRO A 193 -22.07 -27.71 41.26
C PRO A 193 -20.75 -27.51 40.51
N VAL A 194 -19.72 -26.94 41.14
CA VAL A 194 -18.40 -26.76 40.49
C VAL A 194 -17.74 -28.12 40.27
N SER A 195 -17.76 -28.97 41.30
CA SER A 195 -17.28 -30.36 41.21
C SER A 195 -18.10 -31.20 40.21
N ALA A 196 -19.41 -30.95 40.09
CA ALA A 196 -20.27 -31.64 39.13
C ALA A 196 -19.88 -31.30 37.68
N VAL A 197 -19.71 -30.02 37.38
CA VAL A 197 -19.21 -29.53 36.08
C VAL A 197 -17.81 -30.08 35.80
N ALA A 198 -16.90 -30.04 36.78
CA ALA A 198 -15.55 -30.57 36.62
C ALA A 198 -15.54 -32.09 36.32
N SER A 199 -16.44 -32.86 36.93
CA SER A 199 -16.58 -34.30 36.66
C SER A 199 -17.10 -34.56 35.24
N LEU A 200 -18.04 -33.74 34.77
CA LEU A 200 -18.54 -33.82 33.39
C LEU A 200 -17.47 -33.42 32.37
N THR A 201 -16.71 -32.35 32.64
CA THR A 201 -15.54 -31.97 31.84
C THR A 201 -14.52 -33.12 31.80
N ALA A 202 -14.20 -33.73 32.95
CA ALA A 202 -13.26 -34.84 33.04
C ALA A 202 -13.70 -36.04 32.18
N LEU A 203 -14.99 -36.41 32.22
CA LEU A 203 -15.57 -37.46 31.38
C LEU A 203 -15.28 -37.23 29.89
N PHE A 204 -15.50 -36.01 29.39
CA PHE A 204 -15.29 -35.69 27.98
C PHE A 204 -13.81 -35.60 27.58
N THR A 205 -12.94 -35.26 28.52
CA THR A 205 -11.48 -35.23 28.28
C THR A 205 -10.81 -36.61 28.40
N GLU A 206 -11.39 -37.54 29.17
CA GLU A 206 -10.84 -38.89 29.35
C GLU A 206 -11.27 -39.82 28.22
N ARG A 207 -10.34 -40.08 27.28
CA ARG A 207 -10.64 -40.84 26.06
C ARG A 207 -11.37 -42.16 26.29
N PRO A 208 -10.89 -43.08 27.16
CA PRO A 208 -11.52 -44.39 27.31
C PRO A 208 -12.96 -44.29 27.82
N ARG A 209 -13.24 -43.33 28.72
CA ARG A 209 -14.57 -43.15 29.29
C ARG A 209 -15.54 -42.52 28.30
N MET A 210 -15.08 -41.52 27.56
CA MET A 210 -15.89 -40.88 26.53
C MET A 210 -16.19 -41.84 25.36
N SER A 211 -15.20 -42.64 24.93
CA SER A 211 -15.43 -43.66 23.90
C SER A 211 -16.46 -44.70 24.36
N ALA A 212 -16.36 -45.20 25.60
CA ALA A 212 -17.36 -46.11 26.15
C ALA A 212 -18.78 -45.51 26.21
N LEU A 213 -18.90 -44.20 26.49
CA LEU A 213 -20.19 -43.51 26.44
C LEU A 213 -20.74 -43.39 25.02
N LEU A 214 -19.86 -43.11 24.04
CA LEU A 214 -20.24 -42.99 22.64
C LEU A 214 -20.60 -44.34 22.00
N ASP A 215 -20.03 -45.45 22.48
CA ASP A 215 -20.38 -46.81 22.06
C ASP A 215 -21.84 -47.17 22.38
N GLU A 216 -22.44 -46.52 23.39
CA GLU A 216 -23.85 -46.67 23.76
C GLU A 216 -24.79 -45.74 22.96
N ALA A 217 -24.26 -44.87 22.09
CA ALA A 217 -25.04 -43.85 21.41
C ALA A 217 -25.93 -44.44 20.29
N PRO A 218 -27.21 -44.04 20.20
CA PRO A 218 -28.05 -44.36 19.05
C PRO A 218 -27.47 -43.81 17.74
N ALA A 219 -27.66 -44.52 16.62
CA ALA A 219 -27.13 -44.12 15.31
C ALA A 219 -27.53 -42.68 14.91
N ASP A 220 -28.80 -42.30 15.11
CA ASP A 220 -29.29 -40.95 14.83
C ASP A 220 -28.61 -39.88 15.72
N ALA A 221 -28.20 -40.23 16.95
CA ALA A 221 -27.48 -39.32 17.84
C ALA A 221 -26.05 -39.06 17.34
N VAL A 222 -25.38 -40.11 16.84
CA VAL A 222 -24.06 -39.99 16.20
C VAL A 222 -24.14 -39.13 14.94
N GLU A 223 -25.20 -39.27 14.13
CA GLU A 223 -25.40 -38.44 12.94
C GLU A 223 -25.54 -36.95 13.29
N VAL A 224 -26.32 -36.63 14.33
CA VAL A 224 -26.43 -35.25 14.85
C VAL A 224 -25.07 -34.71 15.27
N LEU A 225 -24.30 -35.48 16.04
CA LEU A 225 -22.95 -35.08 16.46
C LEU A 225 -22.05 -34.85 15.24
N SER A 226 -22.02 -35.74 14.25
CA SER A 226 -21.16 -35.58 13.06
C SER A 226 -21.42 -34.29 12.27
N ARG A 227 -22.66 -33.79 12.27
CA ARG A 227 -23.04 -32.53 11.61
C ARG A 227 -22.53 -31.31 12.38
N LEU A 228 -22.52 -31.39 13.71
CA LEU A 228 -22.08 -30.30 14.60
C LEU A 228 -20.57 -30.28 14.84
N VAL A 229 -19.88 -31.41 14.66
CA VAL A 229 -18.44 -31.56 14.99
C VAL A 229 -17.58 -30.51 14.30
N TRP A 230 -17.74 -30.26 13.00
CA TRP A 230 -16.97 -29.23 12.26
C TRP A 230 -17.83 -28.06 11.76
N GLY A 231 -19.16 -28.17 11.89
CA GLY A 231 -20.11 -27.12 11.54
C GLY A 231 -20.22 -26.05 12.64
N PRO A 232 -21.22 -25.16 12.57
CA PRO A 232 -21.54 -24.33 13.72
C PRO A 232 -21.88 -25.25 14.90
N PRO A 233 -21.33 -25.00 16.10
CA PRO A 233 -21.51 -25.89 17.25
C PRO A 233 -22.94 -25.80 17.81
N TYR A 234 -23.79 -24.94 17.26
CA TYR A 234 -25.15 -24.68 17.72
C TYR A 234 -26.18 -25.39 16.84
N GLY A 235 -27.21 -25.92 17.48
CA GLY A 235 -28.38 -26.52 16.83
C GLY A 235 -29.68 -25.96 17.42
N GLN A 236 -30.77 -26.10 16.66
CA GLN A 236 -32.12 -25.80 17.13
C GLN A 236 -32.80 -27.09 17.61
N VAL A 237 -33.56 -27.00 18.70
CA VAL A 237 -34.28 -28.12 19.31
C VAL A 237 -35.72 -27.71 19.64
N THR A 238 -36.66 -28.62 19.44
CA THR A 238 -38.07 -28.42 19.80
C THR A 238 -38.29 -28.55 21.30
N ALA A 239 -39.41 -28.01 21.81
CA ALA A 239 -39.79 -28.14 23.22
C ALA A 239 -39.92 -29.62 23.67
N GLU A 240 -40.34 -30.49 22.75
CA GLU A 240 -40.34 -31.94 22.92
C GLU A 240 -39.28 -32.55 21.99
N PRO A 241 -38.03 -32.71 22.45
CA PRO A 241 -36.96 -33.26 21.63
C PRO A 241 -37.19 -34.75 21.35
N ALA A 242 -36.85 -35.19 20.13
CA ALA A 242 -36.84 -36.60 19.75
C ALA A 242 -35.93 -37.43 20.67
N ALA A 243 -36.17 -38.74 20.74
CA ALA A 243 -35.47 -39.62 21.68
C ALA A 243 -33.93 -39.58 21.55
N HIS A 244 -33.40 -39.53 20.32
CA HIS A 244 -31.96 -39.43 20.08
C HIS A 244 -31.35 -38.08 20.53
N LEU A 245 -32.09 -36.98 20.39
CA LEU A 245 -31.66 -35.66 20.90
C LEU A 245 -31.74 -35.60 22.43
N ARG A 246 -32.78 -36.20 23.01
CA ARG A 246 -32.92 -36.30 24.46
C ARG A 246 -31.78 -37.11 25.10
N TRP A 247 -31.36 -38.20 24.45
CA TRP A 247 -30.21 -39.00 24.87
C TRP A 247 -28.93 -38.16 24.96
N LEU A 248 -28.68 -37.30 23.96
CA LEU A 248 -27.53 -36.38 23.94
C LEU A 248 -27.62 -35.30 25.03
N LEU A 249 -28.82 -34.74 25.23
CA LEU A 249 -29.09 -33.72 26.26
C LEU A 249 -28.94 -34.25 27.68
N ASP A 250 -29.41 -35.47 27.94
CA ASP A 250 -29.37 -36.08 29.27
C ASP A 250 -27.95 -36.47 29.68
N ARG A 251 -27.06 -36.74 28.71
CA ARG A 251 -25.65 -37.06 28.95
C ARG A 251 -24.69 -35.87 28.81
N GLY A 252 -25.23 -34.67 28.56
CA GLY A 252 -24.44 -33.44 28.43
C GLY A 252 -23.59 -33.35 27.16
N LEU A 253 -23.81 -34.25 26.19
CA LEU A 253 -23.18 -34.21 24.86
C LEU A 253 -23.75 -33.08 23.99
N LEU A 254 -24.96 -32.62 24.31
CA LEU A 254 -25.50 -31.33 23.90
C LEU A 254 -25.99 -30.60 25.15
N LEU A 255 -25.75 -29.29 25.21
CA LEU A 255 -26.14 -28.45 26.35
C LEU A 255 -27.06 -27.31 25.88
N PRO A 256 -28.18 -27.05 26.56
CA PRO A 256 -29.04 -25.91 26.22
C PRO A 256 -28.36 -24.58 26.57
N THR A 257 -28.39 -23.62 25.65
CA THR A 257 -27.81 -22.27 25.86
C THR A 257 -28.86 -21.16 25.87
N ALA A 258 -29.96 -21.35 25.15
CA ALA A 258 -31.11 -20.46 25.12
C ALA A 258 -32.37 -21.30 24.83
N PRO A 259 -33.60 -20.77 25.04
CA PRO A 259 -34.83 -21.49 24.68
C PRO A 259 -34.78 -21.97 23.22
N GLY A 260 -34.92 -23.28 23.02
CA GLY A 260 -34.86 -23.91 21.70
C GLY A 260 -33.47 -24.01 21.06
N THR A 261 -32.40 -23.59 21.73
CA THR A 261 -31.03 -23.64 21.19
C THR A 261 -30.13 -24.53 22.06
N VAL A 262 -29.41 -25.42 21.40
CA VAL A 262 -28.43 -26.33 22.02
C VAL A 262 -27.05 -26.09 21.44
N VAL A 263 -26.02 -26.47 22.17
CA VAL A 263 -24.63 -26.38 21.75
C VAL A 263 -23.89 -27.67 22.03
N LEU A 264 -22.98 -28.05 21.13
CA LEU A 264 -21.97 -29.07 21.35
C LEU A 264 -20.82 -28.46 22.17
N PRO A 265 -20.62 -28.85 23.44
CA PRO A 265 -19.54 -28.30 24.26
C PRO A 265 -18.16 -28.66 23.69
N ARG A 266 -17.19 -27.76 23.90
CA ARG A 266 -15.84 -27.83 23.32
C ARG A 266 -15.13 -29.15 23.60
N GLU A 267 -15.21 -29.66 24.82
CA GLU A 267 -14.51 -30.87 25.25
C GLU A 267 -15.04 -32.10 24.52
N ALA A 268 -16.37 -32.21 24.38
CA ALA A 268 -16.99 -33.27 23.58
C ALA A 268 -16.63 -33.13 22.09
N ALA A 269 -16.64 -31.92 21.54
CA ALA A 269 -16.22 -31.67 20.17
C ALA A 269 -14.75 -32.07 19.93
N LEU A 270 -13.82 -31.68 20.81
CA LEU A 270 -12.40 -32.02 20.69
C LEU A 270 -12.18 -33.53 20.77
N HIS A 271 -12.91 -34.25 21.63
CA HIS A 271 -12.85 -35.72 21.63
C HIS A 271 -13.26 -36.30 20.27
N LEU A 272 -14.41 -35.88 19.74
CA LEU A 272 -14.93 -36.32 18.44
C LEU A 272 -14.02 -35.92 17.25
N ARG A 273 -13.14 -34.94 17.43
CA ARG A 273 -12.15 -34.48 16.44
C ARG A 273 -10.77 -35.14 16.59
N GLY A 274 -10.62 -36.14 17.45
CA GLY A 274 -9.30 -36.75 17.72
C GLY A 274 -8.32 -35.74 18.31
N GLY A 275 -8.80 -34.89 19.23
CA GLY A 275 -8.01 -33.83 19.87
C GLY A 275 -7.78 -32.57 19.03
N ARG A 276 -8.16 -32.57 17.74
CA ARG A 276 -7.82 -31.47 16.81
C ARG A 276 -8.73 -30.25 16.96
N ALA A 277 -8.12 -29.06 17.05
CA ALA A 277 -8.82 -27.79 17.01
C ALA A 277 -9.29 -27.43 15.58
N HIS A 278 -8.50 -27.79 14.55
CA HIS A 278 -8.73 -27.42 13.15
C HIS A 278 -9.01 -28.64 12.27
N ARG A 279 -9.91 -28.48 11.30
CA ARG A 279 -10.25 -29.56 10.36
C ARG A 279 -9.12 -29.81 9.35
N ALA A 280 -8.56 -28.72 8.85
CA ALA A 280 -7.44 -28.71 7.92
C ALA A 280 -6.40 -27.74 8.45
N LEU A 281 -5.17 -28.24 8.62
CA LEU A 281 -4.01 -27.44 9.00
C LEU A 281 -3.15 -27.18 7.78
N GLU A 282 -2.51 -26.01 7.75
CA GLU A 282 -1.61 -25.62 6.66
C GLU A 282 -0.25 -25.22 7.25
N PRO A 283 0.51 -26.16 7.85
CA PRO A 283 1.70 -25.85 8.65
C PRO A 283 2.89 -25.31 7.86
N VAL A 284 2.91 -25.57 6.56
CA VAL A 284 3.98 -25.14 5.66
C VAL A 284 3.38 -24.25 4.57
N PRO A 285 4.13 -23.22 4.13
CA PRO A 285 3.66 -22.41 3.04
C PRO A 285 3.54 -23.25 1.76
N PRO A 286 2.48 -23.08 0.96
CA PRO A 286 2.38 -23.74 -0.32
C PRO A 286 3.54 -23.28 -1.21
N ALA A 287 4.16 -24.23 -1.92
CA ALA A 287 5.22 -23.93 -2.86
C ALA A 287 4.64 -23.21 -4.08
N VAL A 288 5.31 -22.13 -4.52
CA VAL A 288 5.02 -21.53 -5.81
C VAL A 288 5.69 -22.39 -6.88
N GLY A 289 4.87 -23.01 -7.73
CA GLY A 289 5.35 -23.90 -8.79
C GLY A 289 5.61 -23.14 -10.09
N PRO A 290 6.60 -23.54 -10.91
CA PRO A 290 6.75 -23.01 -12.25
C PRO A 290 5.65 -23.55 -13.18
N ALA A 291 4.94 -22.68 -13.88
CA ALA A 291 4.02 -23.06 -14.95
C ALA A 291 4.76 -23.38 -16.25
N ALA A 292 5.80 -22.62 -16.56
CA ALA A 292 6.67 -22.84 -17.70
C ALA A 292 8.11 -22.41 -17.38
N THR A 293 9.06 -22.89 -18.18
CA THR A 293 10.47 -22.49 -18.09
C THR A 293 11.00 -22.13 -19.47
N HIS A 294 11.70 -21.02 -19.54
CA HIS A 294 12.27 -20.45 -20.75
C HIS A 294 13.77 -20.18 -20.56
N ARG A 295 14.50 -20.04 -21.68
CA ARG A 295 15.90 -19.61 -21.60
C ARG A 295 15.95 -18.15 -21.13
N ALA A 296 16.83 -17.84 -20.19
CA ALA A 296 16.99 -16.48 -19.65
C ALA A 296 17.21 -15.42 -20.75
N THR A 297 17.97 -15.74 -21.80
CA THR A 297 18.17 -14.85 -22.95
C THR A 297 16.89 -14.51 -23.70
N VAL A 298 15.94 -15.45 -23.82
CA VAL A 298 14.64 -15.22 -24.46
C VAL A 298 13.74 -14.38 -23.57
N VAL A 299 13.77 -14.60 -22.26
CA VAL A 299 13.04 -13.82 -21.26
C VAL A 299 13.51 -12.38 -21.27
N ASN A 300 14.82 -12.15 -21.17
CA ASN A 300 15.43 -10.82 -21.18
C ASN A 300 15.12 -10.07 -22.49
N ALA A 301 15.25 -10.72 -23.65
CA ALA A 301 14.92 -10.10 -24.94
C ALA A 301 13.41 -9.77 -25.07
N THR A 302 12.53 -10.65 -24.60
CA THR A 302 11.07 -10.39 -24.60
C THR A 302 10.73 -9.23 -23.68
N ALA A 303 11.30 -9.21 -22.48
CA ALA A 303 11.12 -8.15 -21.50
C ALA A 303 11.65 -6.80 -22.02
N ALA A 304 12.81 -6.78 -22.68
CA ALA A 304 13.33 -5.57 -23.32
C ALA A 304 12.42 -5.06 -24.46
N GLY A 305 11.84 -5.96 -25.25
CA GLY A 305 10.82 -5.61 -26.24
C GLY A 305 9.59 -4.96 -25.62
N GLN A 306 9.09 -5.50 -24.51
CA GLN A 306 7.96 -4.91 -23.77
C GLN A 306 8.33 -3.56 -23.16
N ALA A 307 9.52 -3.42 -22.58
CA ALA A 307 10.02 -2.14 -22.08
C ALA A 307 10.06 -1.08 -23.19
N TYR A 308 10.53 -1.43 -24.38
CA TYR A 308 10.51 -0.55 -25.54
C TYR A 308 9.08 -0.16 -25.96
N THR A 309 8.16 -1.12 -26.03
CA THR A 309 6.75 -0.86 -26.32
C THR A 309 6.11 0.06 -25.29
N ALA A 310 6.38 -0.14 -23.99
CA ALA A 310 5.88 0.72 -22.92
C ALA A 310 6.30 2.18 -23.09
N LEU A 311 7.57 2.43 -23.44
CA LEU A 311 8.08 3.77 -23.73
C LEU A 311 7.34 4.40 -24.91
N ALA A 312 7.19 3.65 -26.01
CA ALA A 312 6.49 4.12 -27.21
C ALA A 312 5.01 4.44 -26.93
N THR A 313 4.33 3.63 -26.12
CA THR A 313 2.92 3.85 -25.76
C THR A 313 2.73 5.10 -24.90
N VAL A 314 3.62 5.34 -23.92
CA VAL A 314 3.57 6.56 -23.10
C VAL A 314 3.88 7.81 -23.93
N GLU A 315 4.86 7.73 -24.84
CA GLU A 315 5.18 8.82 -25.76
C GLU A 315 4.02 9.14 -26.71
N GLU A 316 3.35 8.11 -27.26
CA GLU A 316 2.17 8.28 -28.10
C GLU A 316 0.99 8.91 -27.34
N LEU A 317 0.74 8.47 -26.10
CA LEU A 317 -0.28 9.08 -25.23
C LEU A 317 -0.02 10.57 -24.99
N LEU A 318 1.22 10.92 -24.66
CA LEU A 318 1.59 12.29 -24.34
C LEU A 318 1.61 13.19 -25.59
N LYS A 319 1.93 12.62 -26.75
CA LYS A 319 1.81 13.30 -28.04
C LYS A 319 0.36 13.57 -28.43
N ASP A 320 -0.56 12.65 -28.16
CA ASP A 320 -2.01 12.87 -28.39
C ASP A 320 -2.56 14.03 -27.55
N TRP A 321 -1.98 14.28 -26.37
CA TRP A 321 -2.44 15.33 -25.44
C TRP A 321 -1.59 16.61 -25.50
N ASP A 322 -0.68 16.73 -26.48
CA ASP A 322 0.31 17.82 -26.59
C ASP A 322 -0.33 19.20 -26.85
N GLU A 323 -1.46 19.25 -27.55
CA GLU A 323 -2.19 20.48 -27.89
C GLU A 323 -3.31 20.83 -26.90
N GLY A 324 -3.44 20.07 -25.81
CA GLY A 324 -4.51 20.17 -24.82
C GLY A 324 -5.28 18.86 -24.71
N GLY A 325 -5.14 18.19 -23.56
CA GLY A 325 -5.77 16.89 -23.30
C GLY A 325 -7.21 17.00 -22.78
N PRO A 326 -7.78 15.89 -22.30
CA PRO A 326 -9.16 15.85 -21.83
C PRO A 326 -9.44 16.77 -20.64
N ALA A 327 -10.65 17.31 -20.58
CA ALA A 327 -11.11 18.08 -19.43
C ALA A 327 -11.25 17.22 -18.17
N VAL A 328 -10.94 17.81 -17.00
CA VAL A 328 -11.12 17.20 -15.70
C VAL A 328 -12.61 17.23 -15.33
N LEU A 329 -13.16 16.08 -14.91
CA LEU A 329 -14.53 16.02 -14.42
C LEU A 329 -14.72 16.83 -13.13
N ARG A 330 -15.92 17.35 -12.88
CA ARG A 330 -16.28 17.99 -11.60
C ARG A 330 -16.03 17.10 -10.37
N ALA A 331 -16.15 15.79 -10.55
CA ALA A 331 -15.88 14.80 -9.50
C ALA A 331 -14.40 14.37 -9.43
N GLY A 332 -13.54 14.95 -10.27
CA GLY A 332 -12.17 14.53 -10.53
C GLY A 332 -12.08 13.40 -11.56
N GLY A 333 -10.95 13.34 -12.27
CA GLY A 333 -10.64 12.29 -13.23
C GLY A 333 -11.19 12.52 -14.64
N LEU A 334 -11.11 11.47 -15.44
CA LEU A 334 -11.46 11.42 -16.86
C LEU A 334 -12.89 10.89 -17.08
N SER A 335 -13.53 11.40 -18.12
CA SER A 335 -14.81 10.84 -18.58
C SER A 335 -14.61 9.48 -19.26
N VAL A 336 -15.62 8.62 -19.21
CA VAL A 336 -15.63 7.33 -19.93
C VAL A 336 -15.45 7.54 -21.45
N ARG A 337 -15.98 8.65 -21.98
CA ARG A 337 -15.84 8.99 -23.40
C ARG A 337 -14.39 9.33 -23.75
N ASP A 338 -13.72 10.11 -22.92
CA ASP A 338 -12.33 10.50 -23.15
C ASP A 338 -11.38 9.31 -22.96
N LEU A 339 -11.65 8.43 -21.99
CA LEU A 339 -10.92 7.17 -21.85
C LEU A 339 -11.08 6.28 -23.09
N LYS A 340 -12.29 6.14 -23.63
CA LYS A 340 -12.55 5.41 -24.88
C LYS A 340 -11.83 6.02 -26.08
N ARG A 341 -11.80 7.35 -26.19
CA ARG A 341 -11.05 8.05 -27.24
C ARG A 341 -9.55 7.77 -27.12
N THR A 342 -9.02 7.85 -25.91
CA THR A 342 -7.61 7.56 -25.61
C THR A 342 -7.27 6.11 -25.95
N ALA A 343 -8.13 5.16 -25.59
CA ALA A 343 -7.95 3.74 -25.93
C ALA A 343 -7.94 3.50 -27.45
N ALA A 344 -8.82 4.17 -28.20
CA ALA A 344 -8.84 4.10 -29.66
C ALA A 344 -7.60 4.74 -30.30
N ALA A 345 -7.10 5.85 -29.75
CA ALA A 345 -5.88 6.52 -30.23
C ALA A 345 -4.64 5.64 -30.02
N LEU A 346 -4.56 4.94 -28.88
CA LEU A 346 -3.46 4.03 -28.54
C LEU A 346 -3.62 2.61 -29.13
N ASP A 347 -4.67 2.34 -29.91
CA ASP A 347 -5.02 1.01 -30.43
C ASP A 347 -5.04 -0.09 -29.34
N THR A 348 -5.70 0.21 -28.21
CA THR A 348 -5.73 -0.67 -27.04
C THR A 348 -7.11 -0.72 -26.37
N THR A 349 -7.22 -1.50 -25.29
CA THR A 349 -8.48 -1.63 -24.52
C THR A 349 -8.61 -0.54 -23.45
N GLU A 350 -9.84 -0.22 -23.03
CA GLU A 350 -10.08 0.79 -21.97
C GLU A 350 -9.29 0.52 -20.68
N PRO A 351 -9.19 -0.73 -20.15
CA PRO A 351 -8.37 -1.02 -18.98
C PRO A 351 -6.86 -0.76 -19.18
N LEU A 352 -6.33 -1.08 -20.37
CA LEU A 352 -4.92 -0.83 -20.68
C LEU A 352 -4.65 0.66 -20.86
N ALA A 353 -5.54 1.40 -21.53
CA ALA A 353 -5.45 2.85 -21.60
C ALA A 353 -5.48 3.50 -20.22
N ALA A 354 -6.35 3.01 -19.32
CA ALA A 354 -6.39 3.48 -17.94
C ALA A 354 -5.07 3.20 -17.19
N PHE A 355 -4.45 2.05 -17.39
CA PHE A 355 -3.13 1.74 -16.85
C PHE A 355 -2.05 2.72 -17.33
N TRP A 356 -1.95 2.97 -18.64
CA TRP A 356 -0.95 3.88 -19.19
C TRP A 356 -1.13 5.33 -18.73
N VAL A 357 -2.38 5.79 -18.66
CA VAL A 357 -2.73 7.12 -18.14
C VAL A 357 -2.37 7.26 -16.67
N GLU A 358 -2.73 6.29 -15.83
CA GLU A 358 -2.38 6.29 -14.40
C GLU A 358 -0.87 6.21 -14.17
N LEU A 359 -0.15 5.44 -14.98
CA LEU A 359 1.30 5.34 -14.93
C LEU A 359 1.98 6.67 -15.31
N ALA A 360 1.54 7.32 -16.39
CA ALA A 360 2.05 8.62 -16.81
C ALA A 360 1.81 9.68 -15.73
N TYR A 361 0.65 9.63 -15.06
CA TYR A 361 0.33 10.50 -13.94
C TYR A 361 1.22 10.22 -12.72
N ALA A 362 1.40 8.95 -12.35
CA ALA A 362 2.27 8.54 -11.25
C ALA A 362 3.75 8.89 -11.50
N ALA A 363 4.21 8.89 -12.75
CA ALA A 363 5.55 9.32 -13.15
C ALA A 363 5.71 10.85 -13.23
N GLY A 364 4.63 11.60 -13.01
CA GLY A 364 4.58 13.06 -13.09
C GLY A 364 4.72 13.61 -14.51
N LEU A 365 4.42 12.81 -15.54
CA LEU A 365 4.49 13.19 -16.94
C LEU A 365 3.22 13.90 -17.42
N ILE A 366 2.06 13.59 -16.81
CA ILE A 366 0.81 14.36 -16.96
C ILE A 366 0.34 14.92 -15.63
N ALA A 367 -0.36 16.06 -15.69
CA ALA A 367 -1.07 16.63 -14.56
C ALA A 367 -2.28 17.45 -15.04
N SER A 368 -3.16 17.85 -14.12
CA SER A 368 -4.13 18.92 -14.37
C SER A 368 -3.40 20.27 -14.41
N ASP A 369 -3.75 21.13 -15.37
CA ASP A 369 -3.21 22.49 -15.48
C ASP A 369 -3.57 23.37 -14.27
N GLY A 370 -4.73 23.14 -13.64
CA GLY A 370 -5.22 23.90 -12.49
C GLY A 370 -5.86 25.24 -12.86
N GLU A 371 -6.24 25.42 -14.12
CA GLU A 371 -6.98 26.57 -14.61
C GLU A 371 -8.49 26.46 -14.29
N ALA A 372 -9.28 27.50 -14.53
CA ALA A 372 -10.71 27.50 -14.19
C ALA A 372 -11.51 26.38 -14.90
N ASP A 373 -11.11 26.03 -16.13
CA ASP A 373 -11.60 24.90 -16.90
C ASP A 373 -10.50 23.84 -17.01
N GLU A 374 -10.21 23.19 -15.87
CA GLU A 374 -9.08 22.26 -15.73
C GLU A 374 -9.01 21.21 -16.85
N GLN A 375 -7.82 21.04 -17.43
CA GLN A 375 -7.51 20.03 -18.43
C GLN A 375 -6.26 19.25 -18.05
N TYR A 376 -6.23 17.98 -18.42
CA TYR A 376 -5.00 17.20 -18.32
C TYR A 376 -4.08 17.55 -19.49
N ALA A 377 -2.81 17.81 -19.20
CA ALA A 377 -1.79 18.07 -20.21
C ALA A 377 -0.42 17.51 -19.76
N ALA A 378 0.52 17.46 -20.69
CA ALA A 378 1.90 17.10 -20.38
C ALA A 378 2.55 18.13 -19.44
N THR A 379 3.36 17.65 -18.49
CA THR A 379 4.14 18.51 -17.60
C THR A 379 5.48 18.86 -18.25
N PRO A 380 6.21 19.89 -17.78
CA PRO A 380 7.60 20.13 -18.21
C PRO A 380 8.54 18.94 -17.96
N ALA A 381 8.16 18.04 -17.06
CA ALA A 381 8.95 16.85 -16.74
C ALA A 381 8.89 15.79 -17.85
N TYR A 382 7.91 15.87 -18.77
CA TYR A 382 7.84 15.09 -19.99
C TYR A 382 8.94 15.45 -20.97
N ASP A 383 9.18 16.75 -21.18
CA ASP A 383 10.21 17.21 -22.12
C ASP A 383 11.61 16.73 -21.66
N ASN A 384 11.90 16.84 -20.35
CA ASN A 384 13.11 16.29 -19.75
C ASN A 384 13.20 14.75 -19.85
N TRP A 385 12.06 14.05 -19.76
CA TRP A 385 12.03 12.60 -19.90
C TRP A 385 12.41 12.18 -21.31
N LEU A 386 11.93 12.88 -22.35
CA LEU A 386 12.25 12.59 -23.75
C LEU A 386 13.74 12.77 -24.10
N GLU A 387 14.47 13.58 -23.33
CA GLU A 387 15.91 13.79 -23.52
C GLU A 387 16.76 12.65 -22.94
N GLN A 388 16.18 11.78 -22.10
CA GLN A 388 16.90 10.68 -21.45
C GLN A 388 17.07 9.46 -22.37
N PRO A 389 18.15 8.67 -22.20
CA PRO A 389 18.29 7.36 -22.81
C PRO A 389 17.10 6.44 -22.50
N ALA A 390 16.75 5.54 -23.42
CA ALA A 390 15.57 4.68 -23.31
C ALA A 390 15.53 3.85 -22.01
N ALA A 391 16.67 3.30 -21.58
CA ALA A 391 16.74 2.54 -20.32
C ALA A 391 16.50 3.42 -19.07
N GLU A 392 16.94 4.68 -19.08
CA GLU A 392 16.67 5.63 -17.97
C GLU A 392 15.20 6.09 -17.98
N ARG A 393 14.64 6.33 -19.17
CA ARG A 393 13.21 6.60 -19.34
C ARG A 393 12.36 5.47 -18.75
N TRP A 394 12.78 4.22 -18.96
CA TRP A 394 12.11 3.03 -18.44
C TRP A 394 12.16 2.96 -16.91
N ILE A 395 13.32 3.24 -16.30
CA ILE A 395 13.45 3.32 -14.84
C ILE A 395 12.44 4.30 -14.26
N ARG A 396 12.28 5.49 -14.86
CA ARG A 396 11.33 6.49 -14.36
C ARG A 396 9.89 5.96 -14.28
N LEU A 397 9.47 5.14 -15.24
CA LEU A 397 8.15 4.50 -15.23
C LEU A 397 8.05 3.40 -14.16
N VAL A 398 9.04 2.51 -14.08
CA VAL A 398 9.02 1.38 -13.13
C VAL A 398 9.18 1.85 -11.68
N ALA A 399 10.01 2.85 -11.44
CA ALA A 399 10.20 3.48 -10.12
C ALA A 399 8.94 4.23 -9.64
N ALA A 400 8.10 4.73 -10.56
CA ALA A 400 6.79 5.26 -10.22
C ALA A 400 5.76 4.14 -9.95
N TRP A 401 5.79 3.07 -10.75
CA TRP A 401 4.86 1.94 -10.63
C TRP A 401 5.03 1.11 -9.36
N LEU A 402 6.27 0.76 -8.98
CA LEU A 402 6.54 -0.10 -7.82
C LEU A 402 5.90 0.40 -6.52
N PRO A 403 6.08 1.68 -6.11
CA PRO A 403 5.45 2.23 -4.91
C PRO A 403 4.03 2.76 -5.16
N ALA A 404 3.50 2.73 -6.39
CA ALA A 404 2.17 3.28 -6.69
C ALA A 404 1.07 2.59 -5.88
N THR A 405 0.25 3.42 -5.23
CA THR A 405 -0.94 3.00 -4.47
C THR A 405 -2.20 3.09 -5.32
N ARG A 406 -2.25 4.02 -6.27
CA ARG A 406 -3.31 4.09 -7.28
C ARG A 406 -3.36 2.80 -8.11
N THR A 407 -4.52 2.15 -8.12
CA THR A 407 -4.73 0.84 -8.77
C THR A 407 -5.65 0.99 -9.97
N SER A 408 -5.07 1.07 -11.18
CA SER A 408 -5.79 1.31 -12.44
C SER A 408 -6.80 0.21 -12.79
N GLY A 409 -6.53 -1.04 -12.36
CA GLY A 409 -7.44 -2.18 -12.57
C GLY A 409 -8.83 -2.03 -11.94
N LEU A 410 -9.03 -1.04 -11.06
CA LEU A 410 -10.32 -0.71 -10.47
C LEU A 410 -11.17 0.24 -11.32
N VAL A 411 -10.59 0.87 -12.34
CA VAL A 411 -11.30 1.80 -13.23
C VAL A 411 -12.45 1.07 -13.92
N GLY A 412 -13.63 1.70 -13.93
CA GLY A 412 -14.89 1.10 -14.41
C GLY A 412 -15.57 0.19 -13.40
N GLY A 413 -14.89 -0.21 -12.32
CA GLY A 413 -15.47 -0.92 -11.18
C GLY A 413 -16.31 -0.01 -10.28
N ARG A 414 -17.01 -0.61 -9.32
CA ARG A 414 -17.76 0.12 -8.29
C ARG A 414 -16.92 0.25 -7.02
N ASP A 415 -16.99 1.42 -6.38
CA ASP A 415 -16.32 1.62 -5.09
C ASP A 415 -17.00 0.80 -3.98
N GLY A 416 -16.21 -0.02 -3.29
CA GLY A 416 -16.60 -0.77 -2.09
C GLY A 416 -16.28 -0.02 -0.79
N ALA A 417 -16.05 1.30 -0.85
CA ALA A 417 -15.62 2.09 0.30
C ALA A 417 -16.57 2.04 1.50
N VAL A 418 -15.94 2.05 2.68
CA VAL A 418 -16.48 1.97 4.04
C VAL A 418 -17.44 3.11 4.42
N THR A 419 -17.59 4.15 3.59
CA THR A 419 -18.45 5.29 3.88
C THR A 419 -19.73 5.27 3.05
N VAL A 420 -20.86 5.43 3.75
CA VAL A 420 -22.24 5.39 3.22
C VAL A 420 -22.50 6.42 2.10
N ALA A 421 -21.61 7.40 1.91
CA ALA A 421 -21.76 8.49 0.94
C ALA A 421 -21.12 8.22 -0.45
N ALA A 422 -20.21 7.23 -0.56
CA ALA A 422 -19.47 6.93 -1.80
C ALA A 422 -19.79 5.55 -2.42
N ALA A 423 -20.46 4.68 -1.66
CA ALA A 423 -20.84 3.34 -2.12
C ALA A 423 -21.69 3.40 -3.41
N GLY A 424 -21.22 2.72 -4.45
CA GLY A 424 -21.96 2.53 -5.73
C GLY A 424 -21.59 3.47 -6.88
N ARG A 425 -20.62 4.38 -6.72
CA ARG A 425 -20.09 5.17 -7.85
C ARG A 425 -19.06 4.37 -8.66
N THR A 426 -19.09 4.55 -9.98
CA THR A 426 -18.07 4.00 -10.89
C THR A 426 -16.77 4.77 -10.74
N LEU A 427 -15.65 4.06 -10.58
CA LEU A 427 -14.32 4.66 -10.45
C LEU A 427 -13.80 5.11 -11.83
N SER A 428 -13.41 6.38 -11.95
CA SER A 428 -12.82 6.96 -13.17
C SER A 428 -11.29 6.90 -13.15
N ALA A 429 -10.67 6.78 -14.32
CA ALA A 429 -9.23 7.03 -14.48
C ALA A 429 -8.91 8.48 -14.08
N LEU A 430 -7.75 8.70 -13.46
CA LEU A 430 -7.31 9.93 -12.79
C LEU A 430 -8.27 10.44 -11.70
N GLY A 431 -9.26 9.64 -11.33
CA GLY A 431 -10.25 9.99 -10.32
C GLY A 431 -9.72 9.82 -8.90
N PRO A 432 -10.41 10.42 -7.91
CA PRO A 432 -10.18 10.09 -6.51
C PRO A 432 -10.55 8.62 -6.23
N HIS A 433 -10.08 8.08 -5.10
CA HIS A 433 -10.45 6.75 -4.61
C HIS A 433 -9.89 5.54 -5.38
N LEU A 434 -8.86 5.72 -6.21
CA LEU A 434 -8.11 4.59 -6.79
C LEU A 434 -6.99 4.05 -5.87
N ASP A 435 -6.63 4.78 -4.81
CA ASP A 435 -5.55 4.40 -3.91
C ASP A 435 -5.91 3.15 -3.09
N ARG A 436 -5.05 2.13 -3.17
CA ARG A 436 -5.05 0.92 -2.34
C ARG A 436 -3.70 0.81 -1.67
N SER A 437 -3.69 1.08 -0.37
CA SER A 437 -2.47 1.10 0.44
C SER A 437 -1.72 -0.25 0.44
N ALA A 438 -2.44 -1.36 0.22
CA ALA A 438 -1.87 -2.69 0.09
C ALA A 438 -1.20 -2.96 -1.27
N ALA A 439 -1.44 -2.15 -2.31
CA ALA A 439 -0.96 -2.44 -3.66
C ALA A 439 0.57 -2.53 -3.78
N PRO A 440 1.37 -1.62 -3.19
CA PRO A 440 2.83 -1.74 -3.22
C PRO A 440 3.34 -2.98 -2.50
N GLU A 441 2.74 -3.35 -1.37
CA GLU A 441 3.11 -4.54 -0.58
C GLU A 441 2.88 -5.82 -1.41
N VAL A 442 1.69 -5.97 -1.97
CA VAL A 442 1.32 -7.13 -2.78
C VAL A 442 2.20 -7.20 -4.03
N ARG A 443 2.37 -6.08 -4.74
CA ARG A 443 3.19 -6.01 -5.95
C ARG A 443 4.62 -6.46 -5.69
N ARG A 444 5.26 -5.90 -4.66
CA ARG A 444 6.62 -6.31 -4.25
C ARG A 444 6.66 -7.77 -3.84
N ARG A 445 5.66 -8.26 -3.11
CA ARG A 445 5.66 -9.67 -2.69
C ARG A 445 5.50 -10.63 -3.85
N VAL A 446 4.64 -10.32 -4.82
CA VAL A 446 4.51 -11.08 -6.08
C VAL A 446 5.88 -11.16 -6.75
N LEU A 447 6.51 -10.02 -7.01
CA LEU A 447 7.80 -9.99 -7.70
C LEU A 447 8.91 -10.72 -6.91
N ALA A 448 8.90 -10.66 -5.58
CA ALA A 448 9.81 -11.44 -4.73
C ALA A 448 9.56 -12.95 -4.82
N LEU A 449 8.30 -13.40 -4.90
CA LEU A 449 8.00 -14.81 -5.14
C LEU A 449 8.47 -15.28 -6.52
N LEU A 450 8.43 -14.40 -7.53
CA LEU A 450 9.01 -14.70 -8.85
C LEU A 450 10.54 -14.77 -8.80
N SER A 451 11.20 -13.97 -7.94
CA SER A 451 12.66 -14.02 -7.78
C SER A 451 13.14 -15.28 -7.06
N GLU A 452 12.31 -15.86 -6.18
CA GLU A 452 12.56 -17.18 -5.54
C GLU A 452 12.52 -18.35 -6.53
N LEU A 453 11.88 -18.20 -7.71
CA LEU A 453 11.88 -19.21 -8.76
C LEU A 453 13.20 -19.24 -9.55
N PRO A 454 13.59 -20.41 -10.10
CA PRO A 454 14.75 -20.51 -11.00
C PRO A 454 14.69 -19.51 -12.15
N GLU A 455 15.84 -19.07 -12.63
CA GLU A 455 15.92 -18.14 -13.75
C GLU A 455 15.14 -18.66 -14.97
N GLY A 456 14.35 -17.77 -15.57
CA GLY A 456 13.52 -18.08 -16.73
C GLY A 456 12.23 -18.87 -16.43
N ALA A 457 11.93 -19.17 -15.16
CA ALA A 457 10.65 -19.78 -14.78
C ALA A 457 9.54 -18.73 -14.60
N SER A 458 8.36 -19.00 -15.16
CA SER A 458 7.14 -18.24 -14.91
C SER A 458 6.29 -18.94 -13.84
N PRO A 459 5.63 -18.20 -12.93
CA PRO A 459 4.86 -18.79 -11.84
C PRO A 459 3.54 -19.39 -12.37
N ASP A 460 3.07 -20.46 -11.73
CA ASP A 460 1.65 -20.83 -11.79
C ASP A 460 0.84 -19.83 -10.95
N PRO A 461 -0.06 -19.04 -11.58
CA PRO A 461 -0.85 -18.03 -10.89
C PRO A 461 -1.63 -18.58 -9.70
N GLU A 462 -2.16 -19.81 -9.77
CA GLU A 462 -2.98 -20.36 -8.70
C GLU A 462 -2.14 -20.76 -7.48
N THR A 463 -0.93 -21.30 -7.70
CA THR A 463 0.02 -21.58 -6.60
C THR A 463 0.54 -20.31 -5.95
N LEU A 464 0.76 -19.26 -6.75
CA LEU A 464 1.17 -17.94 -6.28
C LEU A 464 0.06 -17.30 -5.42
N LEU A 465 -1.19 -17.35 -5.87
CA LEU A 465 -2.34 -16.84 -5.10
C LEU A 465 -2.58 -17.66 -3.82
N ALA A 466 -2.41 -18.98 -3.87
CA ALA A 466 -2.44 -19.83 -2.68
C ALA A 466 -1.35 -19.41 -1.67
N ARG A 467 -0.14 -19.11 -2.13
CA ARG A 467 0.94 -18.60 -1.29
C ARG A 467 0.62 -17.24 -0.66
N LEU A 468 0.09 -16.29 -1.43
CA LEU A 468 -0.29 -14.98 -0.89
C LEU A 468 -1.41 -15.08 0.15
N ARG A 469 -2.42 -15.94 -0.07
CA ARG A 469 -3.49 -16.20 0.91
C ARG A 469 -2.96 -16.87 2.18
N TRP A 470 -1.99 -17.78 2.04
CA TRP A 470 -1.35 -18.42 3.18
C TRP A 470 -0.54 -17.41 4.02
N GLU A 471 0.16 -16.45 3.39
CA GLU A 471 0.98 -15.48 4.11
C GLU A 471 0.16 -14.43 4.89
N ARG A 472 -1.04 -14.07 4.42
CA ARG A 472 -1.91 -13.04 5.03
C ARG A 472 -3.40 -13.44 4.93
N PRO A 473 -3.86 -14.48 5.64
CA PRO A 473 -5.19 -15.06 5.49
C PRO A 473 -6.33 -14.11 5.88
N LEU A 474 -6.10 -13.15 6.78
CA LEU A 474 -7.12 -12.19 7.20
C LEU A 474 -7.22 -10.97 6.27
N ARG A 475 -6.17 -10.66 5.48
CA ARG A 475 -6.13 -9.51 4.54
C ARG A 475 -6.69 -9.88 3.16
N GLY A 476 -7.90 -10.44 3.15
CA GLY A 476 -8.62 -10.89 1.94
C GLY A 476 -10.01 -11.46 2.25
N ALA A 477 -10.23 -11.98 3.45
CA ALA A 477 -11.50 -12.60 3.86
C ALA A 477 -12.65 -11.62 4.15
N ALA A 478 -12.38 -10.31 4.30
CA ALA A 478 -13.36 -9.34 4.81
C ALA A 478 -14.31 -8.72 3.74
N ALA A 479 -14.27 -9.17 2.48
CA ALA A 479 -15.07 -8.59 1.39
C ALA A 479 -16.00 -9.60 0.67
N SER A 480 -16.19 -10.82 1.19
CA SER A 480 -17.21 -11.73 0.65
C SER A 480 -18.58 -11.50 1.30
N SER A 481 -19.11 -10.29 1.13
CA SER A 481 -20.55 -10.02 1.28
C SER A 481 -21.05 -9.00 0.26
N ASP A 482 -20.34 -8.82 -0.86
CA ASP A 482 -20.92 -8.17 -2.03
C ASP A 482 -21.64 -9.25 -2.86
N GLU A 483 -22.97 -9.15 -2.93
CA GLU A 483 -23.86 -9.99 -3.76
C GLU A 483 -23.61 -9.82 -5.29
N ALA A 484 -22.50 -9.21 -5.70
CA ALA A 484 -22.13 -8.89 -7.07
C ALA A 484 -20.90 -9.68 -7.55
N GLY A 485 -21.01 -11.01 -7.59
CA GLY A 485 -20.47 -11.85 -8.67
C GLY A 485 -18.96 -11.95 -8.95
N ASP A 486 -18.07 -11.23 -8.25
CA ASP A 486 -16.61 -11.43 -8.39
C ASP A 486 -16.07 -12.26 -7.20
N PRO A 487 -15.70 -13.53 -7.40
CA PRO A 487 -15.30 -14.45 -6.33
C PRO A 487 -13.91 -14.13 -5.73
N ASP A 488 -13.11 -13.26 -6.35
CA ASP A 488 -11.74 -12.98 -5.94
C ASP A 488 -11.63 -11.74 -5.02
N ASP A 489 -10.91 -11.89 -3.90
CA ASP A 489 -10.62 -10.77 -3.00
C ASP A 489 -9.70 -9.71 -3.66
N LEU A 490 -9.69 -8.49 -3.13
CA LEU A 490 -8.92 -7.38 -3.69
C LEU A 490 -7.41 -7.69 -3.78
N ARG A 491 -6.84 -8.43 -2.82
CA ARG A 491 -5.41 -8.77 -2.78
C ARG A 491 -5.07 -9.71 -3.93
N ALA A 492 -5.93 -10.70 -4.20
CA ALA A 492 -5.82 -11.60 -5.34
C ALA A 492 -5.91 -10.86 -6.68
N ARG A 493 -6.85 -9.91 -6.81
CA ARG A 493 -6.94 -9.06 -8.02
C ARG A 493 -5.69 -8.23 -8.24
N ILE A 494 -5.16 -7.57 -7.20
CA ILE A 494 -3.90 -6.80 -7.29
C ILE A 494 -2.74 -7.71 -7.71
N ALA A 495 -2.68 -8.94 -7.21
CA ALA A 495 -1.63 -9.88 -7.62
C ALA A 495 -1.74 -10.25 -9.10
N ARG A 496 -2.96 -10.53 -9.61
CA ARG A 496 -3.18 -10.79 -11.04
C ARG A 496 -2.84 -9.57 -11.91
N TRP A 497 -3.25 -8.36 -11.50
CA TRP A 497 -2.87 -7.13 -12.21
C TRP A 497 -1.36 -6.92 -12.20
N THR A 498 -0.69 -7.17 -11.07
CA THR A 498 0.78 -7.07 -10.99
C THR A 498 1.48 -7.96 -12.03
N LEU A 499 1.02 -9.19 -12.23
CA LEU A 499 1.61 -10.09 -13.24
C LEU A 499 1.45 -9.53 -14.66
N THR A 500 0.28 -8.99 -14.98
CA THR A 500 0.02 -8.36 -16.28
C THR A 500 0.82 -7.07 -16.48
N GLU A 501 0.81 -6.18 -15.48
CA GLU A 501 1.51 -4.89 -15.51
C GLU A 501 3.02 -5.08 -15.58
N ALA A 502 3.58 -6.09 -14.88
CA ALA A 502 5.00 -6.42 -14.95
C ALA A 502 5.42 -6.87 -16.35
N GLU A 503 4.57 -7.62 -17.06
CA GLU A 503 4.83 -8.03 -18.44
C GLU A 503 4.72 -6.83 -19.39
N LEU A 504 3.69 -5.98 -19.24
CA LEU A 504 3.52 -4.76 -20.04
C LEU A 504 4.69 -3.78 -19.90
N LEU A 505 5.22 -3.64 -18.68
CA LEU A 505 6.36 -2.78 -18.41
C LEU A 505 7.69 -3.43 -18.81
N GLY A 506 7.74 -4.71 -19.15
CA GLY A 506 9.00 -5.40 -19.41
C GLY A 506 9.85 -5.66 -18.16
N VAL A 507 9.23 -5.74 -16.98
CA VAL A 507 9.84 -6.28 -15.75
C VAL A 507 9.86 -7.81 -15.81
N THR A 508 8.86 -8.41 -16.47
CA THR A 508 8.85 -9.83 -16.84
C THR A 508 8.88 -9.98 -18.36
N GLY A 509 9.32 -11.15 -18.83
CA GLY A 509 9.18 -11.55 -20.23
C GLY A 509 8.77 -13.02 -20.30
N ARG A 510 7.72 -13.32 -21.07
CA ARG A 510 7.08 -14.66 -21.07
C ARG A 510 6.60 -15.06 -19.66
N GLY A 511 6.20 -14.08 -18.83
CA GLY A 511 5.77 -14.29 -17.45
C GLY A 511 6.88 -14.64 -16.46
N ALA A 512 8.15 -14.73 -16.89
CA ALA A 512 9.29 -14.95 -16.02
C ALA A 512 10.00 -13.62 -15.71
N LEU A 513 10.53 -13.48 -14.50
CA LEU A 513 11.24 -12.26 -14.08
C LEU A 513 12.55 -12.09 -14.86
N SER A 514 12.73 -10.93 -15.49
CA SER A 514 13.94 -10.61 -16.24
C SER A 514 15.12 -10.29 -15.31
N GLU A 515 16.34 -10.31 -15.85
CA GLU A 515 17.54 -9.99 -15.10
C GLU A 515 17.55 -8.53 -14.60
N HIS A 516 17.20 -7.58 -15.47
CA HIS A 516 17.05 -6.16 -15.09
C HIS A 516 15.88 -5.93 -14.12
N GLY A 517 14.84 -6.77 -14.16
CA GLY A 517 13.75 -6.77 -13.18
C GLY A 517 14.20 -7.27 -11.81
N ARG A 518 15.01 -8.35 -11.75
CA ARG A 518 15.59 -8.91 -10.51
C ARG A 518 16.45 -7.89 -9.79
N THR A 519 17.32 -7.17 -10.51
CA THR A 519 18.21 -6.16 -9.90
C THR A 519 17.46 -5.02 -9.22
N LEU A 520 16.24 -4.68 -9.65
CA LEU A 520 15.40 -3.66 -9.01
C LEU A 520 14.82 -4.13 -7.67
N LEU A 521 14.70 -5.44 -7.44
CA LEU A 521 14.12 -6.03 -6.23
C LEU A 521 15.16 -6.30 -5.14
N ASP A 522 16.41 -6.53 -5.52
CA ASP A 522 17.52 -6.85 -4.58
C ASP A 522 17.97 -5.65 -3.72
N GLY A 523 17.32 -4.48 -3.85
CA GLY A 523 17.61 -3.23 -3.13
C GLY A 523 17.31 -3.22 -1.62
N GLY A 524 17.38 -4.36 -0.94
CA GLY A 524 17.08 -4.53 0.50
C GLY A 524 18.04 -3.86 1.49
N GLY A 525 18.74 -2.78 1.11
CA GLY A 525 19.65 -2.05 1.99
C GLY A 525 20.70 -1.16 1.30
N GLY A 526 20.80 -1.18 -0.03
CA GLY A 526 21.60 -0.23 -0.81
C GLY A 526 20.81 1.03 -1.18
N ALA A 527 21.50 2.13 -1.49
CA ALA A 527 20.84 3.31 -2.06
C ALA A 527 20.10 2.93 -3.35
N ALA A 528 18.79 3.24 -3.44
CA ALA A 528 17.93 2.88 -4.58
C ALA A 528 18.56 3.22 -5.95
N THR A 529 19.33 4.29 -5.99
CA THR A 529 20.11 4.75 -7.16
C THR A 529 21.12 3.72 -7.70
N SER A 530 21.68 2.86 -6.85
CA SER A 530 22.62 1.81 -7.28
C SER A 530 21.92 0.64 -7.98
N ALA A 531 20.71 0.29 -7.54
CA ALA A 531 19.92 -0.79 -8.15
C ALA A 531 19.36 -0.35 -9.51
N GLU A 532 18.90 0.89 -9.60
CA GLU A 532 18.46 1.52 -10.84
C GLU A 532 19.58 1.55 -11.89
N ALA A 533 20.79 1.99 -11.51
CA ALA A 533 21.94 2.01 -12.41
C ALA A 533 22.33 0.61 -12.93
N ALA A 534 22.24 -0.42 -12.08
CA ALA A 534 22.50 -1.80 -12.48
C ALA A 534 21.46 -2.31 -13.48
N ALA A 535 20.18 -2.02 -13.24
CA ALA A 535 19.10 -2.39 -14.15
C ALA A 535 19.23 -1.68 -15.52
N VAL A 536 19.63 -0.40 -15.53
CA VAL A 536 19.94 0.35 -16.76
C VAL A 536 21.06 -0.33 -17.55
N ALA A 537 22.16 -0.72 -16.89
CA ALA A 537 23.29 -1.36 -17.55
C ALA A 537 22.93 -2.72 -18.18
N LEU A 538 21.97 -3.45 -17.61
CA LEU A 538 21.47 -4.72 -18.13
C LEU A 538 20.47 -4.53 -19.29
N LEU A 539 19.59 -3.53 -19.18
CA LEU A 539 18.54 -3.30 -20.18
C LEU A 539 19.07 -2.59 -21.43
N ALA A 540 19.96 -1.61 -21.28
CA ALA A 540 20.42 -0.76 -22.39
C ALA A 540 20.96 -1.55 -23.61
N PRO A 541 21.79 -2.60 -23.45
CA PRO A 541 22.29 -3.39 -24.58
C PRO A 541 21.22 -4.23 -25.30
N LEU A 542 20.05 -4.42 -24.69
CA LEU A 542 18.95 -5.22 -25.24
C LEU A 542 17.92 -4.36 -25.99
N LEU A 543 17.95 -3.05 -25.80
CA LEU A 543 17.07 -2.11 -26.50
C LEU A 543 17.62 -1.83 -27.90
N PRO A 544 16.75 -1.65 -28.92
CA PRO A 544 17.21 -1.29 -30.25
C PRO A 544 17.90 0.08 -30.23
N GLU A 545 19.05 0.21 -30.88
CA GLU A 545 19.71 1.50 -31.07
C GLU A 545 18.87 2.39 -32.00
N PRO A 546 18.59 3.65 -31.60
CA PRO A 546 17.96 4.61 -32.49
C PRO A 546 18.80 4.83 -33.75
N LEU A 547 18.11 4.93 -34.89
CA LEU A 547 18.71 5.14 -36.19
C LEU A 547 18.59 6.62 -36.56
N ASP A 548 19.69 7.17 -37.05
CA ASP A 548 19.75 8.50 -37.65
C ASP A 548 19.33 8.53 -39.13
N HIS A 549 18.78 7.42 -39.65
CA HIS A 549 18.47 7.28 -41.07
C HIS A 549 17.24 6.41 -41.40
N VAL A 550 16.71 6.61 -42.62
CA VAL A 550 15.62 5.84 -43.24
C VAL A 550 15.99 5.32 -44.63
N LEU A 551 15.26 4.30 -45.10
CA LEU A 551 15.38 3.75 -46.46
C LEU A 551 14.26 4.34 -47.34
N LEU A 552 14.61 5.14 -48.34
CA LEU A 552 13.65 5.72 -49.28
C LEU A 552 13.38 4.77 -50.45
N GLN A 553 12.11 4.61 -50.79
CA GLN A 553 11.65 3.73 -51.86
C GLN A 553 11.00 4.53 -53.00
N ALA A 554 10.98 3.95 -54.21
CA ALA A 554 10.52 4.63 -55.42
C ALA A 554 9.00 4.90 -55.44
N ASP A 555 8.23 4.30 -54.54
CA ASP A 555 6.77 4.42 -54.39
C ASP A 555 6.34 5.51 -53.40
N LEU A 556 7.23 6.49 -53.15
CA LEU A 556 7.04 7.60 -52.21
C LEU A 556 6.88 7.13 -50.76
N THR A 557 7.58 6.06 -50.38
CA THR A 557 7.63 5.61 -48.98
C THR A 557 9.04 5.72 -48.40
N ALA A 558 9.11 5.91 -47.09
CA ALA A 558 10.32 5.74 -46.28
C ALA A 558 10.10 4.60 -45.29
N VAL A 559 11.06 3.70 -45.17
CA VAL A 559 11.04 2.60 -44.21
C VAL A 559 12.10 2.85 -43.14
N ALA A 560 11.66 2.89 -41.89
CA ALA A 560 12.51 2.92 -40.71
C ALA A 560 12.61 1.50 -40.11
N PRO A 561 13.74 0.78 -40.30
CA PRO A 561 13.89 -0.60 -39.83
C PRO A 561 14.07 -0.74 -38.31
N GLY A 562 14.09 0.36 -37.58
CA GLY A 562 14.19 0.45 -36.13
C GLY A 562 13.70 1.82 -35.63
N PRO A 563 13.77 2.10 -34.32
CA PRO A 563 13.48 3.43 -33.77
C PRO A 563 14.31 4.49 -34.49
N LEU A 564 13.74 5.66 -34.73
CA LEU A 564 14.48 6.80 -35.27
C LEU A 564 14.94 7.71 -34.12
N GLU A 565 16.08 8.37 -34.30
CA GLU A 565 16.45 9.48 -33.43
C GLU A 565 15.37 10.57 -33.46
N ARG A 566 15.12 11.20 -32.31
CA ARG A 566 14.00 12.13 -32.11
C ARG A 566 13.93 13.24 -33.16
N PRO A 567 15.01 13.97 -33.50
CA PRO A 567 14.94 15.03 -34.50
C PRO A 567 14.49 14.53 -35.88
N LEU A 568 14.89 13.30 -36.25
CA LEU A 568 14.49 12.66 -37.50
C LEU A 568 13.02 12.22 -37.45
N ALA A 569 12.59 11.61 -36.34
CA ALA A 569 11.20 11.18 -36.14
C ALA A 569 10.21 12.35 -36.18
N GLU A 570 10.53 13.46 -35.49
CA GLU A 570 9.70 14.68 -35.47
C GLU A 570 9.58 15.28 -36.87
N ALA A 571 10.70 15.44 -37.57
CA ALA A 571 10.71 15.97 -38.93
C ALA A 571 9.93 15.09 -39.92
N LEU A 572 10.08 13.76 -39.85
CA LEU A 572 9.30 12.82 -40.67
C LEU A 572 7.82 12.84 -40.34
N SER A 573 7.44 13.02 -39.07
CA SER A 573 6.02 13.09 -38.67
C SER A 573 5.28 14.30 -39.25
N VAL A 574 6.00 15.37 -39.61
CA VAL A 574 5.45 16.52 -40.33
C VAL A 574 5.49 16.28 -41.85
N LEU A 575 6.60 15.76 -42.35
CA LEU A 575 6.90 15.62 -43.77
C LEU A 575 6.21 14.44 -44.45
N ALA A 576 5.75 13.43 -43.70
CA ALA A 576 5.12 12.22 -44.20
C ALA A 576 4.01 11.71 -43.27
N ASP A 577 3.09 10.92 -43.83
CA ASP A 577 2.02 10.27 -43.09
C ASP A 577 2.44 8.84 -42.70
N VAL A 578 2.14 8.36 -41.49
CA VAL A 578 2.47 6.99 -41.07
C VAL A 578 1.44 6.01 -41.63
N GLU A 579 1.89 5.05 -42.43
CA GLU A 579 1.03 4.03 -43.05
C GLU A 579 0.95 2.75 -42.22
N SER A 580 2.06 2.34 -41.60
CA SER A 580 2.11 1.16 -40.72
C SER A 580 3.14 1.33 -39.61
N LYS A 581 2.75 0.88 -38.41
CA LYS A 581 3.58 0.79 -37.20
C LYS A 581 3.84 -0.69 -36.90
N GLY A 582 4.73 -1.32 -37.68
CA GLY A 582 5.14 -2.72 -37.49
C GLY A 582 6.57 -2.84 -36.97
N GLY A 583 7.21 -3.99 -37.19
CA GLY A 583 8.65 -4.17 -36.93
C GLY A 583 9.55 -3.23 -37.75
N ALA A 584 8.99 -2.56 -38.76
CA ALA A 584 9.54 -1.37 -39.40
C ALA A 584 8.42 -0.36 -39.60
N THR A 585 8.67 0.92 -39.29
CA THR A 585 7.69 2.00 -39.51
C THR A 585 7.75 2.42 -40.96
N VAL A 586 6.60 2.43 -41.64
CA VAL A 586 6.48 2.87 -43.03
C VAL A 586 5.81 4.23 -43.06
N TYR A 587 6.52 5.22 -43.60
CA TYR A 587 6.04 6.58 -43.84
C TYR A 587 5.74 6.75 -45.32
N ARG A 588 4.68 7.48 -45.65
CA ARG A 588 4.28 7.82 -47.01
C ARG A 588 4.34 9.32 -47.24
N PHE A 589 5.06 9.75 -48.26
CA PHE A 589 5.09 11.15 -48.68
C PHE A 589 3.91 11.45 -49.59
N THR A 590 3.15 12.49 -49.25
CA THR A 590 2.00 12.95 -50.03
C THR A 590 2.16 14.43 -50.36
N PRO A 591 1.46 14.96 -51.39
CA PRO A 591 1.45 16.40 -51.64
C PRO A 591 1.01 17.23 -50.43
N GLY A 592 0.10 16.66 -49.60
CA GLY A 592 -0.37 17.28 -48.37
C GLY A 592 0.70 17.32 -47.28
N SER A 593 1.41 16.21 -47.05
CA SER A 593 2.48 16.14 -46.04
C SER A 593 3.67 17.04 -46.40
N VAL A 594 4.05 17.11 -47.67
CA VAL A 594 5.10 18.02 -48.15
C VAL A 594 4.68 19.49 -47.98
N ARG A 595 3.43 19.84 -48.30
CA ARG A 595 2.90 21.20 -48.07
C ARG A 595 2.93 21.56 -46.58
N ARG A 596 2.51 20.63 -45.71
CA ARG A 596 2.56 20.79 -44.25
C ARG A 596 3.96 21.17 -43.78
N ALA A 597 4.99 20.51 -44.31
CA ALA A 597 6.37 20.83 -44.00
C ALA A 597 6.79 22.22 -44.50
N LEU A 598 6.38 22.63 -45.70
CA LEU A 598 6.65 23.98 -46.21
C LEU A 598 5.92 25.07 -45.39
N ASP A 599 4.68 24.81 -44.99
CA ASP A 599 3.89 25.73 -44.15
C ASP A 599 4.48 25.89 -42.74
N SER A 600 5.22 24.88 -42.26
CA SER A 600 6.01 24.97 -41.02
C SER A 600 7.31 25.78 -41.14
N GLY A 601 7.56 26.37 -42.32
CA GLY A 601 8.70 27.27 -42.57
C GLY A 601 9.94 26.61 -43.17
N ARG A 602 9.88 25.33 -43.57
CA ARG A 602 10.98 24.66 -44.28
C ARG A 602 10.97 25.01 -45.77
N THR A 603 12.14 25.16 -46.39
CA THR A 603 12.26 25.35 -47.84
C THR A 603 12.44 24.03 -48.58
N ALA A 604 12.22 24.02 -49.90
CA ALA A 604 12.51 22.84 -50.72
C ALA A 604 13.96 22.36 -50.59
N SER A 605 14.91 23.30 -50.52
CA SER A 605 16.33 22.97 -50.30
C SER A 605 16.51 22.25 -48.97
N ASP A 606 15.94 22.79 -47.88
CA ASP A 606 16.04 22.19 -46.55
C ASP A 606 15.47 20.76 -46.52
N LEU A 607 14.37 20.52 -47.25
CA LEU A 607 13.75 19.19 -47.35
C LEU A 607 14.64 18.21 -48.13
N HIS A 608 15.24 18.65 -49.25
CA HIS A 608 16.18 17.82 -50.01
C HIS A 608 17.45 17.54 -49.19
N ASP A 609 18.01 18.54 -48.53
CA ASP A 609 19.21 18.41 -47.70
C ASP A 609 18.95 17.48 -46.51
N PHE A 610 17.78 17.60 -45.88
CA PHE A 610 17.33 16.71 -44.81
C PHE A 610 17.22 15.25 -45.30
N LEU A 611 16.54 14.99 -46.41
CA LEU A 611 16.39 13.64 -46.96
C LEU A 611 17.71 13.05 -47.42
N ASN A 612 18.61 13.86 -47.99
CA ASN A 612 19.96 13.41 -48.37
C ASN A 612 20.82 13.06 -47.15
N THR A 613 20.68 13.81 -46.06
CA THR A 613 21.42 13.57 -44.82
C THR A 613 20.95 12.30 -44.11
N HIS A 614 19.63 12.10 -44.02
CA HIS A 614 19.03 11.03 -43.23
C HIS A 614 18.56 9.84 -44.07
N SER A 615 18.94 9.73 -45.35
CA SER A 615 18.64 8.53 -46.15
C SER A 615 19.88 7.68 -46.43
N ARG A 616 19.73 6.38 -46.20
CA ARG A 616 20.73 5.38 -46.60
C ARG A 616 20.71 5.05 -48.08
N THR A 617 19.65 5.41 -48.77
CA THR A 617 19.44 5.20 -50.20
C THR A 617 19.39 6.56 -50.90
N PRO A 618 19.84 6.69 -52.15
CA PRO A 618 19.68 7.94 -52.89
C PRO A 618 18.21 8.37 -52.93
N VAL A 619 17.95 9.68 -52.79
CA VAL A 619 16.58 10.21 -52.86
C VAL A 619 15.96 9.85 -54.21
N PRO A 620 14.85 9.08 -54.24
CA PRO A 620 14.22 8.68 -55.49
C PRO A 620 13.72 9.88 -56.29
N GLN A 621 13.95 9.86 -57.60
CA GLN A 621 13.53 10.93 -58.50
C GLN A 621 12.03 11.30 -58.39
N PRO A 622 11.08 10.37 -58.19
CA PRO A 622 9.68 10.72 -57.95
C PRO A 622 9.46 11.60 -56.71
N LEU A 623 10.19 11.33 -55.62
CA LEU A 623 10.09 12.11 -54.38
C LEU A 623 10.68 13.51 -54.57
N ALA A 624 11.82 13.60 -55.26
CA ALA A 624 12.44 14.89 -55.57
C ALA A 624 11.49 15.79 -56.40
N TYR A 625 10.84 15.21 -57.41
CA TYR A 625 9.85 15.94 -58.22
C TYR A 625 8.62 16.36 -57.42
N LEU A 626 8.14 15.52 -56.51
CA LEU A 626 7.02 15.87 -55.64
C LEU A 626 7.34 17.11 -54.80
N ILE A 627 8.53 17.15 -54.18
CA ILE A 627 8.99 18.28 -53.36
C ILE A 627 9.05 19.55 -54.20
N ASP A 628 9.71 19.50 -55.36
CA ASP A 628 9.88 20.67 -56.22
C ASP A 628 8.55 21.18 -56.80
N ASP A 629 7.62 20.30 -57.17
CA ASP A 629 6.32 20.69 -57.71
C ASP A 629 5.44 21.37 -56.65
N VAL A 630 5.42 20.83 -55.42
CA VAL A 630 4.69 21.43 -54.30
C VAL A 630 5.32 22.77 -53.91
N ALA A 631 6.66 22.86 -53.86
CA ALA A 631 7.37 24.08 -53.54
C ALA A 631 7.22 25.18 -54.60
N ARG A 632 7.23 24.84 -55.89
CA ARG A 632 6.94 25.83 -56.96
C ARG A 632 5.56 26.45 -56.78
N LYS A 633 4.56 25.64 -56.42
CA LYS A 633 3.18 26.10 -56.19
C LYS A 633 3.03 26.86 -54.87
N HIS A 634 3.98 26.73 -53.95
CA HIS A 634 4.02 27.42 -52.65
C HIS A 634 4.55 28.85 -52.82
N GLY A 635 3.77 29.87 -52.42
CA GLY A 635 4.23 31.27 -52.41
C GLY A 635 4.03 32.10 -53.70
N HIS A 636 3.27 31.66 -54.70
CA HIS A 636 2.97 32.44 -55.93
C HIS A 636 2.09 33.69 -55.71
N LEU A 637 1.47 33.83 -54.53
CA LEU A 637 0.64 34.97 -54.14
C LEU A 637 1.49 35.96 -53.33
N ARG A 638 1.47 37.25 -53.70
CA ARG A 638 2.22 38.32 -53.01
C ARG A 638 1.32 39.08 -52.04
N ILE A 639 1.84 39.30 -50.84
CA ILE A 639 1.12 39.90 -49.71
C ILE A 639 1.77 41.27 -49.42
N GLY A 640 0.97 42.32 -49.34
CA GLY A 640 1.38 43.62 -48.79
C GLY A 640 0.85 43.78 -47.37
N ALA A 641 1.60 44.45 -46.49
CA ALA A 641 1.17 44.66 -45.12
C ALA A 641 0.02 45.68 -45.07
N ALA A 642 -1.19 45.19 -44.87
CA ALA A 642 -2.28 45.93 -44.26
C ALA A 642 -2.37 45.42 -42.82
N SER A 643 -2.11 46.29 -41.85
CA SER A 643 -2.14 45.92 -40.43
C SER A 643 -3.54 45.47 -39.99
N ALA A 644 -4.59 45.97 -40.67
CA ALA A 644 -5.97 45.51 -40.52
C ALA A 644 -6.79 45.85 -41.78
N TYR A 645 -7.99 45.29 -41.92
CA TYR A 645 -8.93 45.63 -42.99
C TYR A 645 -10.36 45.74 -42.45
N VAL A 646 -11.21 46.48 -43.16
CA VAL A 646 -12.63 46.65 -42.87
C VAL A 646 -13.41 46.16 -44.07
N ARG A 647 -14.28 45.18 -43.86
CA ARG A 647 -15.23 44.69 -44.85
C ARG A 647 -16.64 45.17 -44.48
N CYS A 648 -17.36 45.71 -45.45
CA CYS A 648 -18.75 46.13 -45.26
C CYS A 648 -19.53 45.92 -46.56
N ASP A 649 -20.72 45.35 -46.46
CA ASP A 649 -21.57 45.05 -47.62
C ASP A 649 -22.22 46.30 -48.23
N ASP A 650 -22.13 47.46 -47.55
CA ASP A 650 -22.60 48.76 -48.03
C ASP A 650 -21.42 49.67 -48.42
N ASP A 651 -21.28 49.90 -49.73
CA ASP A 651 -20.27 50.79 -50.32
C ASP A 651 -20.43 52.24 -49.82
N ALA A 652 -21.67 52.73 -49.72
CA ALA A 652 -21.93 54.11 -49.31
C ALA A 652 -21.43 54.36 -47.87
N LEU A 653 -21.57 53.36 -46.99
CA LEU A 653 -21.06 53.42 -45.61
C LEU A 653 -19.53 53.48 -45.56
N LEU A 654 -18.83 52.72 -46.40
CA LEU A 654 -17.36 52.82 -46.50
C LEU A 654 -16.92 54.16 -47.10
N GLY A 655 -17.72 54.71 -48.01
CA GLY A 655 -17.55 56.07 -48.53
C GLY A 655 -17.68 57.13 -47.44
N GLU A 656 -18.66 56.98 -46.55
CA GLU A 656 -18.88 57.86 -45.40
C GLU A 656 -17.70 57.79 -44.40
N ILE A 657 -17.23 56.58 -44.07
CA ILE A 657 -16.08 56.37 -43.19
C ILE A 657 -14.81 57.02 -43.77
N LEU A 658 -14.57 56.90 -45.08
CA LEU A 658 -13.42 57.53 -45.74
C LEU A 658 -13.53 59.06 -45.83
N ALA A 659 -14.75 59.60 -45.90
CA ALA A 659 -15.00 61.04 -45.99
C ALA A 659 -15.00 61.73 -44.62
N ASP A 660 -15.25 61.00 -43.53
CA ASP A 660 -15.20 61.54 -42.17
C ASP A 660 -13.76 61.89 -41.78
N LYS A 661 -13.52 63.17 -41.47
CA LYS A 661 -12.20 63.69 -41.10
C LYS A 661 -11.59 62.99 -39.87
N ARG A 662 -12.41 62.36 -39.02
CA ARG A 662 -11.95 61.59 -37.85
C ARG A 662 -11.21 60.30 -38.23
N SER A 663 -11.41 59.74 -39.43
CA SER A 663 -10.74 58.50 -39.87
C SER A 663 -9.32 58.71 -40.40
N ALA A 664 -8.85 59.96 -40.51
CA ALA A 664 -7.53 60.29 -41.06
C ALA A 664 -6.37 59.62 -40.29
N GLY A 665 -6.53 59.42 -38.97
CA GLY A 665 -5.54 58.75 -38.12
C GLY A 665 -5.41 57.24 -38.37
N LEU A 666 -6.45 56.61 -38.95
CA LEU A 666 -6.50 55.16 -39.23
C LEU A 666 -5.80 54.79 -40.54
N ARG A 667 -5.43 55.79 -41.36
CA ARG A 667 -4.73 55.64 -42.64
C ARG A 667 -5.38 54.59 -43.55
N LEU A 668 -6.69 54.71 -43.71
CA LEU A 668 -7.50 53.81 -44.52
C LEU A 668 -7.18 54.00 -46.02
N ARG A 669 -7.06 52.88 -46.73
CA ARG A 669 -6.85 52.80 -48.18
C ARG A 669 -7.85 51.83 -48.76
N ARG A 670 -8.56 52.24 -49.81
CA ARG A 670 -9.53 51.37 -50.47
C ARG A 670 -8.85 50.29 -51.30
N LEU A 671 -9.18 49.02 -51.04
CA LEU A 671 -8.70 47.87 -51.80
C LEU A 671 -9.75 47.35 -52.78
N ALA A 672 -11.03 47.43 -52.41
CA ALA A 672 -12.18 47.05 -53.23
C ALA A 672 -13.42 47.91 -52.87
N PRO A 673 -14.53 47.85 -53.63
CA PRO A 673 -15.73 48.61 -53.30
C PRO A 673 -16.27 48.37 -51.88
N THR A 674 -16.15 47.15 -51.37
CA THR A 674 -16.63 46.73 -50.05
C THR A 674 -15.51 46.48 -49.04
N VAL A 675 -14.25 46.88 -49.34
CA VAL A 675 -13.08 46.58 -48.51
C VAL A 675 -12.10 47.76 -48.41
N LEU A 676 -11.79 48.16 -47.18
CA LEU A 676 -10.73 49.11 -46.83
C LEU A 676 -9.57 48.37 -46.15
N ALA A 677 -8.33 48.71 -46.46
CA ALA A 677 -7.16 48.34 -45.66
C ALA A 677 -6.75 49.50 -44.77
N ALA A 678 -6.26 49.21 -43.58
CA ALA A 678 -5.68 50.16 -42.64
C ALA A 678 -4.21 49.82 -42.38
N GLN A 679 -3.43 50.85 -42.05
CA GLN A 679 -2.07 50.66 -41.54
C GLN A 679 -2.03 50.62 -40.00
N ALA A 680 -3.15 50.95 -39.35
CA ALA A 680 -3.35 50.73 -37.91
C ALA A 680 -3.62 49.25 -37.62
N ASP A 681 -3.20 48.77 -36.45
CA ASP A 681 -3.45 47.41 -36.01
C ASP A 681 -4.96 47.13 -35.80
N PRO A 682 -5.40 45.86 -35.79
CA PRO A 682 -6.81 45.52 -35.73
C PRO A 682 -7.52 46.04 -34.48
N ALA A 683 -6.84 46.11 -33.33
CA ALA A 683 -7.43 46.59 -32.09
C ALA A 683 -7.64 48.11 -32.13
N ALA A 684 -6.63 48.86 -32.59
CA ALA A 684 -6.73 50.31 -32.78
C ALA A 684 -7.77 50.69 -33.84
N LEU A 685 -7.90 49.91 -34.92
CA LEU A 685 -8.91 50.13 -35.95
C LEU A 685 -10.33 49.86 -35.44
N LEU A 686 -10.52 48.76 -34.72
CA LEU A 686 -11.81 48.35 -34.16
C LEU A 686 -12.31 49.38 -33.12
N GLU A 687 -11.41 49.88 -32.28
CA GLU A 687 -11.72 50.92 -31.30
C GLU A 687 -11.97 52.29 -31.95
N GLY A 688 -11.15 52.68 -32.93
CA GLY A 688 -11.31 53.96 -33.65
C GLY A 688 -12.64 54.06 -34.41
N LEU A 689 -13.11 52.96 -35.00
CA LEU A 689 -14.42 52.92 -35.69
C LEU A 689 -15.60 52.97 -34.70
N ARG A 690 -15.48 52.40 -33.49
CA ARG A 690 -16.49 52.52 -32.43
C ARG A 690 -16.65 53.95 -31.94
N GLN A 691 -15.54 54.66 -31.76
CA GLN A 691 -15.54 56.06 -31.35
C GLN A 691 -16.15 56.99 -32.41
N MET A 692 -16.13 56.59 -33.68
CA MET A 692 -16.80 57.29 -34.78
C MET A 692 -18.31 57.02 -34.84
N GLY A 693 -18.81 56.04 -34.07
CA GLY A 693 -20.23 55.67 -33.98
C GLY A 693 -20.61 54.38 -34.73
N PHE A 694 -19.62 53.62 -35.25
CA PHE A 694 -19.85 52.37 -35.99
C PHE A 694 -19.71 51.12 -35.09
N ALA A 695 -20.23 49.97 -35.51
CA ALA A 695 -20.22 48.73 -34.72
C ALA A 695 -19.49 47.55 -35.42
N PRO A 696 -18.15 47.52 -35.45
CA PRO A 696 -17.37 46.47 -36.12
C PRO A 696 -17.17 45.20 -35.26
N ALA A 697 -16.99 44.05 -35.93
CA ALA A 697 -16.63 42.74 -35.36
C ALA A 697 -15.24 42.29 -35.85
N ALA A 698 -14.50 41.53 -35.03
CA ALA A 698 -13.15 41.08 -35.38
C ALA A 698 -13.19 39.88 -36.34
N GLU A 699 -12.64 40.07 -37.54
CA GLU A 699 -12.57 39.04 -38.57
C GLU A 699 -11.23 38.30 -38.50
N SER A 700 -11.25 37.07 -38.98
CA SER A 700 -10.15 36.13 -39.05
C SER A 700 -9.27 36.32 -40.23
N ALA A 701 -8.06 35.77 -40.16
CA ALA A 701 -7.20 35.71 -41.32
C ALA A 701 -7.83 34.92 -42.48
N GLU A 702 -8.81 34.05 -42.22
CA GLU A 702 -9.58 33.30 -43.23
C GLU A 702 -10.89 34.00 -43.69
N GLY A 703 -11.24 35.18 -43.14
CA GLY A 703 -12.47 35.91 -43.49
C GLY A 703 -13.73 35.48 -42.72
N ASP A 704 -13.63 34.46 -41.87
CA ASP A 704 -14.61 34.13 -40.82
C ASP A 704 -14.34 34.98 -39.57
N VAL A 705 -15.16 35.00 -38.52
CA VAL A 705 -14.77 35.70 -37.26
C VAL A 705 -13.62 34.93 -36.57
N LEU A 706 -12.48 35.58 -36.24
CA LEU A 706 -11.23 34.91 -35.77
C LEU A 706 -11.40 34.24 -34.41
N ILE A 707 -10.98 32.96 -34.38
CA ILE A 707 -10.60 32.20 -33.19
C ILE A 707 -9.18 31.63 -33.46
N THR A 708 -8.22 31.84 -32.54
CA THR A 708 -6.75 31.75 -32.74
C THR A 708 -6.13 30.33 -32.65
N ARG A 709 -4.98 30.09 -33.33
CA ARG A 709 -4.16 28.83 -33.34
C ARG A 709 -3.69 28.37 -31.94
N ALA A 710 -3.62 27.05 -31.73
CA ALA A 710 -3.20 26.40 -30.49
C ALA A 710 -1.67 26.20 -30.43
N HIS A 711 -1.04 26.65 -29.34
CA HIS A 711 0.32 26.28 -28.96
C HIS A 711 0.30 24.95 -28.19
N ALA A 712 1.41 24.19 -28.22
CA ALA A 712 1.57 23.02 -27.35
C ALA A 712 1.33 23.44 -25.89
N LEU A 713 0.34 22.80 -25.26
CA LEU A 713 -0.10 23.14 -23.92
C LEU A 713 0.76 22.36 -22.93
N ARG A 714 1.37 23.08 -21.99
CA ARG A 714 2.05 22.48 -20.83
C ARG A 714 1.37 22.96 -19.57
N THR A 715 1.27 22.07 -18.60
CA THR A 715 0.91 22.50 -17.25
C THR A 715 2.05 23.36 -16.67
N PRO A 716 1.78 24.18 -15.63
CA PRO A 716 2.85 24.63 -14.73
C PRO A 716 3.64 23.44 -14.19
N PRO A 717 4.88 23.63 -13.70
CA PRO A 717 5.63 22.56 -13.03
C PRO A 717 4.81 21.92 -11.90
N ARG A 718 4.61 20.61 -11.95
CA ARG A 718 3.89 19.81 -10.94
C ARG A 718 4.77 18.66 -10.47
N SER A 719 4.63 18.29 -9.20
CA SER A 719 5.24 17.07 -8.65
C SER A 719 4.35 15.87 -8.93
N ALA A 720 4.96 14.70 -9.09
CA ALA A 720 4.25 13.44 -9.10
C ALA A 720 3.43 13.25 -7.80
N PRO A 721 2.29 12.56 -7.85
CA PRO A 721 1.50 12.28 -6.66
C PRO A 721 2.30 11.40 -5.68
N GLU A 722 2.27 11.74 -4.39
CA GLU A 722 2.90 10.92 -3.36
C GLU A 722 2.05 9.67 -3.06
N PRO A 723 2.63 8.46 -3.08
CA PRO A 723 1.92 7.26 -2.68
C PRO A 723 1.42 7.34 -1.23
N VAL A 724 0.25 6.75 -0.95
CA VAL A 724 -0.36 6.71 0.39
C VAL A 724 -0.17 5.30 1.01
N PRO A 725 0.98 5.01 1.65
CA PRO A 725 1.26 3.69 2.20
C PRO A 725 0.31 3.33 3.35
N GLU A 726 0.21 2.03 3.65
CA GLU A 726 -0.59 1.55 4.77
C GLU A 726 0.17 1.71 6.09
N GLY A 727 -0.43 2.44 7.04
CA GLY A 727 0.12 2.58 8.37
C GLY A 727 1.33 3.52 8.46
N PRO A 728 1.97 3.60 9.63
CA PRO A 728 3.17 4.42 9.78
C PRO A 728 4.34 3.84 8.97
N PRO A 729 5.29 4.69 8.55
CA PRO A 729 6.46 4.22 7.81
C PRO A 729 7.22 3.16 8.60
N VAL A 730 7.82 2.20 7.89
CA VAL A 730 8.69 1.20 8.52
C VAL A 730 9.86 1.94 9.18
N PRO A 731 10.05 1.77 10.49
CA PRO A 731 11.10 2.48 11.21
C PRO A 731 12.48 1.98 10.76
N ASP A 732 13.39 2.90 10.51
CA ASP A 732 14.78 2.57 10.18
C ASP A 732 15.54 2.04 11.40
N GLY A 733 16.73 1.45 11.17
CA GLY A 733 17.54 0.88 12.25
C GLY A 733 17.95 1.91 13.31
N THR A 734 18.14 3.16 12.90
CA THR A 734 18.52 4.28 13.77
C THR A 734 17.39 4.63 14.73
N LEU A 735 16.17 4.82 14.22
CA LEU A 735 14.96 5.11 15.00
C LEU A 735 14.65 3.95 15.95
N LEU A 736 14.76 2.70 15.48
CA LEU A 736 14.54 1.53 16.32
C LEU A 736 15.53 1.49 17.50
N THR A 737 16.82 1.72 17.23
CA THR A 737 17.86 1.74 18.27
C THR A 737 17.62 2.85 19.28
N ALA A 738 17.27 4.06 18.81
CA ALA A 738 16.94 5.19 19.67
C ALA A 738 15.68 4.94 20.52
N ALA A 739 14.62 4.38 19.92
CA ALA A 739 13.39 4.05 20.61
C ALA A 739 13.59 2.99 21.70
N VAL A 740 14.33 1.91 21.40
CA VAL A 740 14.66 0.88 22.41
C VAL A 740 15.43 1.49 23.57
N ARG A 741 16.44 2.33 23.29
CA ARG A 741 17.22 3.02 24.33
C ARG A 741 16.32 3.91 25.21
N ALA A 742 15.41 4.67 24.61
CA ALA A 742 14.48 5.54 25.34
C ALA A 742 13.54 4.73 26.24
N ILE A 743 12.93 3.66 25.71
CA ILE A 743 12.04 2.76 26.45
C ILE A 743 12.77 2.09 27.63
N ARG A 744 14.02 1.66 27.43
CA ARG A 744 14.85 1.06 28.50
C ARG A 744 15.18 2.07 29.59
N ALA A 745 15.57 3.28 29.20
CA ALA A 745 15.90 4.33 30.14
C ALA A 745 14.68 4.70 31.02
N GLY A 746 13.49 4.82 30.43
CA GLY A 746 12.28 5.09 31.20
C GLY A 746 11.79 3.91 32.05
N ASP A 747 11.97 2.66 31.61
CA ASP A 747 11.68 1.49 32.45
C ASP A 747 12.63 1.39 33.64
N LEU A 748 13.93 1.70 33.47
CA LEU A 748 14.89 1.78 34.57
C LEU A 748 14.51 2.90 35.55
N ALA A 749 14.16 4.09 35.06
CA ALA A 749 13.74 5.21 35.89
C ALA A 749 12.45 4.91 36.69
N THR A 750 11.56 4.08 36.14
CA THR A 750 10.29 3.71 36.78
C THR A 750 10.44 2.56 37.78
N THR A 751 11.38 1.64 37.55
CA THR A 751 11.55 0.42 38.35
C THR A 751 12.60 0.52 39.45
N THR A 752 13.54 1.48 39.35
CA THR A 752 14.58 1.68 40.37
C THR A 752 13.96 2.19 41.67
N PRO A 753 14.07 1.44 42.79
CA PRO A 753 13.52 1.87 44.07
C PRO A 753 14.22 3.14 44.53
N ARG A 754 13.45 4.21 44.75
CA ARG A 754 13.97 5.47 45.31
C ARG A 754 14.63 5.19 46.66
N LYS A 755 15.92 5.48 46.76
CA LYS A 755 16.63 5.47 48.04
C LYS A 755 16.14 6.66 48.87
N HIS A 756 15.16 6.42 49.74
CA HIS A 756 14.80 7.41 50.75
C HIS A 756 15.97 7.55 51.74
N ALA A 757 16.63 8.71 51.76
CA ALA A 757 17.49 9.08 52.87
C ALA A 757 16.65 9.11 54.17
N PRO A 758 17.16 8.59 55.31
CA PRO A 758 16.39 8.58 56.55
C PRO A 758 16.26 10.01 57.07
N GLY A 759 15.09 10.63 56.87
CA GLY A 759 14.79 11.96 57.42
C GLY A 759 13.74 12.78 56.66
N GLU A 760 13.44 12.47 55.39
CA GLU A 760 12.51 13.30 54.61
C GLU A 760 11.10 12.68 54.54
N GLN A 761 10.12 13.47 55.01
CA GLN A 761 8.70 13.14 54.95
C GLN A 761 8.24 13.09 53.48
N SER A 762 7.83 11.89 53.04
CA SER A 762 7.15 11.67 51.76
C SER A 762 5.97 12.62 51.62
N GLY A 763 5.99 13.49 50.60
CA GLY A 763 4.89 14.37 50.24
C GLY A 763 5.11 15.88 50.43
N ALA A 764 6.25 16.32 50.96
CA ALA A 764 6.57 17.75 50.97
C ALA A 764 7.17 18.17 49.62
N LEU A 765 6.58 19.20 49.00
CA LEU A 765 7.19 19.92 47.89
C LEU A 765 8.61 20.35 48.30
N PRO A 766 9.62 20.24 47.41
CA PRO A 766 10.94 20.80 47.70
C PRO A 766 10.71 22.28 47.98
N ARG A 767 11.23 22.81 49.08
CA ARG A 767 11.16 24.23 49.41
C ARG A 767 12.56 24.79 49.40
N THR A 768 13.03 25.12 48.21
CA THR A 768 14.27 25.88 48.05
C THR A 768 13.97 27.37 48.11
N SER A 769 14.90 28.18 48.61
CA SER A 769 14.72 29.63 48.55
C SER A 769 14.71 30.08 47.08
N ALA A 770 14.10 31.22 46.77
CA ALA A 770 14.05 31.71 45.39
C ALA A 770 15.45 31.91 44.78
N ALA A 771 16.45 32.23 45.62
CA ALA A 771 17.85 32.34 45.20
C ALA A 771 18.46 30.98 44.84
N ASP A 772 18.21 29.95 45.65
CA ASP A 772 18.71 28.59 45.42
C ASP A 772 18.03 27.97 44.20
N THR A 773 16.72 28.16 44.03
CA THR A 773 15.99 27.69 42.84
C THR A 773 16.57 28.25 41.56
N LEU A 774 16.88 29.55 41.56
CA LEU A 774 17.44 30.21 40.39
C LEU A 774 18.89 29.74 40.14
N ALA A 775 19.69 29.58 41.19
CA ALA A 775 21.07 29.10 41.09
C ALA A 775 21.14 27.66 40.52
N THR A 776 20.32 26.74 41.04
CA THR A 776 20.26 25.35 40.55
C THR A 776 19.73 25.28 39.11
N MET A 777 18.74 26.09 38.76
CA MET A 777 18.25 26.15 37.37
C MET A 777 19.30 26.69 36.41
N GLN A 778 20.07 27.72 36.81
CA GLN A 778 21.17 28.24 36.01
C GLN A 778 22.32 27.24 35.88
N ALA A 779 22.63 26.50 36.94
CA ALA A 779 23.60 25.41 36.89
C ALA A 779 23.15 24.30 35.92
N ALA A 780 21.88 23.87 36.01
CA ALA A 780 21.30 22.86 35.14
C ALA A 780 21.22 23.29 33.66
N VAL A 781 21.02 24.59 33.36
CA VAL A 781 21.15 25.12 32.00
C VAL A 781 22.58 24.97 31.46
N LEU A 782 23.59 25.16 32.33
CA LEU A 782 24.99 25.05 31.94
C LEU A 782 25.45 23.60 31.78
N THR A 783 24.96 22.68 32.61
CA THR A 783 25.30 21.25 32.56
C THR A 783 24.42 20.45 31.60
N GLY A 784 23.25 20.98 31.22
CA GLY A 784 22.24 20.28 30.44
C GLY A 784 21.52 19.16 31.21
N GLU A 785 21.65 19.15 32.53
CA GLU A 785 21.10 18.10 33.39
C GLU A 785 19.62 18.33 33.68
N ALA A 786 18.88 17.22 33.80
CA ALA A 786 17.48 17.26 34.20
C ALA A 786 17.39 17.55 35.71
N VAL A 787 16.45 18.42 36.07
CA VAL A 787 16.14 18.77 37.46
C VAL A 787 14.68 18.47 37.77
N TRP A 788 14.44 18.12 39.02
CA TRP A 788 13.11 17.90 39.53
C TRP A 788 12.57 19.18 40.17
N ILE A 789 11.33 19.55 39.84
CA ILE A 789 10.68 20.77 40.34
C ILE A 789 9.33 20.46 40.99
N GLY A 790 9.03 21.16 42.08
CA GLY A 790 7.67 21.33 42.55
C GLY A 790 7.06 22.57 41.92
N TYR A 791 5.94 22.45 41.19
CA TYR A 791 5.29 23.55 40.47
C TYR A 791 3.82 23.69 40.84
N VAL A 792 3.38 24.92 41.12
CA VAL A 792 1.97 25.25 41.37
C VAL A 792 1.37 25.94 40.14
N ASN A 793 0.29 25.39 39.58
CA ASN A 793 -0.36 25.96 38.40
C ASN A 793 -1.23 27.20 38.73
N ALA A 794 -1.87 27.79 37.71
CA ALA A 794 -2.71 28.96 37.89
C ALA A 794 -3.96 28.70 38.76
N GLU A 795 -4.44 27.45 38.79
CA GLU A 795 -5.56 27.00 39.60
C GLU A 795 -5.17 26.64 41.05
N GLY A 796 -3.90 26.82 41.44
CA GLY A 796 -3.41 26.55 42.80
C GLY A 796 -3.13 25.08 43.12
N SER A 797 -3.19 24.19 42.12
CA SER A 797 -2.83 22.78 42.25
C SER A 797 -1.31 22.60 42.17
N ALA A 798 -0.74 21.93 43.17
CA ALA A 798 0.67 21.59 43.22
C ALA A 798 0.96 20.28 42.47
N SER A 799 1.98 20.29 41.62
CA SER A 799 2.42 19.16 40.82
C SER A 799 3.94 19.02 40.87
N GLN A 800 4.45 17.82 40.63
CA GLN A 800 5.89 17.56 40.55
C GLN A 800 6.24 17.27 39.10
N ARG A 801 7.33 17.86 38.59
CA ARG A 801 7.75 17.73 37.18
C ARG A 801 9.24 17.49 37.10
N VAL A 802 9.66 16.75 36.07
CA VAL A 802 11.08 16.60 35.71
C VAL A 802 11.31 17.43 34.46
N ILE A 803 12.18 18.43 34.56
CA ILE A 803 12.42 19.34 33.46
C ILE A 803 13.92 19.40 33.13
N ALA A 804 14.27 19.51 31.86
CA ALA A 804 15.62 19.83 31.40
C ALA A 804 15.67 21.32 31.02
N PRO A 805 16.23 22.20 31.88
CA PRO A 805 16.24 23.64 31.66
C PRO A 805 17.06 24.01 30.42
N ILE A 806 16.45 24.76 29.50
CA ILE A 806 17.10 25.23 28.27
C ILE A 806 17.62 26.66 28.48
N ARG A 807 16.85 27.49 29.20
CA ARG A 807 17.18 28.90 29.45
C ARG A 807 16.44 29.45 30.65
N VAL A 808 17.09 30.33 31.41
CA VAL A 808 16.49 31.07 32.54
C VAL A 808 16.66 32.57 32.29
N GLU A 809 15.58 33.28 31.98
CA GLU A 809 15.58 34.72 31.71
C GLU A 809 14.29 35.38 32.23
N GLY A 810 14.37 36.61 32.73
CA GLY A 810 13.19 37.42 33.08
C GLY A 810 12.27 36.84 34.16
N GLY A 811 12.77 35.96 35.03
CA GLY A 811 11.95 35.29 36.07
C GLY A 811 11.19 34.05 35.58
N PHE A 812 11.50 33.56 34.38
CA PHE A 812 10.96 32.33 33.81
C PHE A 812 12.09 31.34 33.50
N VAL A 813 11.74 30.05 33.52
CA VAL A 813 12.58 28.97 33.00
C VAL A 813 11.86 28.29 31.85
N THR A 814 12.47 28.30 30.67
CA THR A 814 12.02 27.48 29.54
C THR A 814 12.76 26.17 29.59
N ALA A 815 12.03 25.06 29.62
CA ALA A 815 12.57 23.74 29.82
C ALA A 815 11.78 22.69 29.04
N TYR A 816 12.46 21.62 28.64
CA TYR A 816 11.76 20.42 28.16
C TYR A 816 11.15 19.71 29.37
N ASP A 817 9.83 19.54 29.40
CA ASP A 817 9.16 18.83 30.48
C ASP A 817 9.01 17.35 30.13
N HIS A 818 9.79 16.50 30.79
CA HIS A 818 9.74 15.05 30.60
C HIS A 818 8.41 14.43 31.07
N THR A 819 7.65 15.11 31.94
CA THR A 819 6.33 14.64 32.40
C THR A 819 5.23 14.94 31.36
N ALA A 820 5.37 16.01 30.56
CA ALA A 820 4.38 16.44 29.56
C ALA A 820 4.83 16.22 28.10
N ASP A 821 6.08 15.83 27.89
CA ASP A 821 6.73 15.59 26.60
C ASP A 821 6.69 16.78 25.63
N GLU A 822 6.81 17.99 26.17
CA GLU A 822 6.86 19.23 25.38
C GLU A 822 7.69 20.33 26.05
N VAL A 823 8.14 21.31 25.26
CA VAL A 823 8.86 22.49 25.76
C VAL A 823 7.86 23.45 26.39
N ARG A 824 8.02 23.73 27.68
CA ARG A 824 7.17 24.65 28.43
C ARG A 824 7.98 25.72 29.13
N THR A 825 7.35 26.87 29.32
CA THR A 825 7.91 27.99 30.08
C THR A 825 7.22 28.07 31.45
N TYR A 826 8.02 27.97 32.50
CA TYR A 826 7.57 28.00 33.89
C TYR A 826 7.96 29.33 34.55
N PRO A 827 7.02 30.05 35.17
CA PRO A 827 7.36 31.16 36.04
C PRO A 827 8.08 30.66 37.31
N LEU A 828 9.28 31.16 37.59
CA LEU A 828 10.10 30.73 38.73
C LEU A 828 9.41 30.96 40.09
N HIS A 829 8.59 32.02 40.21
CA HIS A 829 7.84 32.30 41.44
C HIS A 829 6.74 31.27 41.74
N ARG A 830 6.43 30.38 40.79
CA ARG A 830 5.52 29.24 40.97
C ARG A 830 6.25 27.91 41.14
N VAL A 831 7.58 27.92 41.05
CA VAL A 831 8.42 26.80 41.40
C VAL A 831 8.61 26.83 42.91
N THR A 832 7.95 25.90 43.60
CA THR A 832 8.02 25.75 45.05
C THR A 832 9.38 25.26 45.52
N GLY A 833 10.08 24.50 44.68
CA GLY A 833 11.51 24.24 44.82
C GLY A 833 12.07 23.32 43.75
N VAL A 834 13.39 23.10 43.79
CA VAL A 834 14.14 22.32 42.81
C VAL A 834 15.11 21.35 43.49
N ALA A 835 15.32 20.18 42.89
CA ALA A 835 16.33 19.21 43.30
C ALA A 835 17.02 18.64 42.06
N GLU A 836 18.33 18.41 42.15
CA GLU A 836 19.10 17.73 41.09
C GLU A 836 18.73 16.24 41.06
N LEU A 837 18.65 15.66 39.87
CA LEU A 837 18.55 14.22 39.70
C LEU A 837 19.97 13.66 39.79
N GLU A 838 20.25 12.79 40.77
CA GLU A 838 21.57 12.16 40.88
C GLU A 838 21.93 11.46 39.55
N ALA A 839 23.03 11.87 38.93
CA ALA A 839 23.65 11.14 37.84
C ALA A 839 24.37 9.91 38.44
N GLU A 840 24.03 8.70 37.99
CA GLU A 840 24.83 7.52 38.36
C GLU A 840 26.22 7.60 37.71
N ALA A 841 27.25 7.33 38.52
CA ALA A 841 28.63 7.11 38.09
C ALA A 841 28.81 5.73 37.44
#